data_AF-A0A200HCT4-F1
#
_entry.id   AF-A0A200HCT4-F1
#
_cell.length_a   1.000
_cell.length_b   1.000
_cell.length_c   1.000
_cell.angle_alpha   90.00
_cell.angle_beta   90.00
_cell.angle_gamma   90.00
#
_symmetry.space_group_name_H-M   'P 1'
#
loop_
_entity.id
_entity.type
_entity.pdbx_description
1 polymer ?
#
loop_
_entity_poly.entity_id
_entity_poly.type
_entity_poly.pdbx_seq_one_letter_code
_entity_poly.pdbx_strand_id
1 'polypeptide(L)'
;MSTVVERERLSLDDSPTQLLRRLRGRPRVVALIGSGWSAGEAVISADPVRELRDWDAVDLAPTPDSHFGGGWIGSWGYRLAGDVPEPPRPAPQPALRVGFYDVVVRRVDGQWWLEWLAGTPRCRIEALREGLASPSEARAPALEPLRFSPGVEEHAAAVRRAIEHIEAGDIFQANVCGRFETRLHGEALDAFCHGVEQLNPAYAAFVADDEGAIASWSPELFLRREAEQVRTSPIKGTAPLTADPRRLTGSSKDHAENVMIVDLMRNDLGRVARPGSVEVPALTRLERHAVWHLVSDVTARVAAPDSALLRATFPPGSVTGAPKIRAMQLLAGELETTAREAYTGAMGYVSPCRGLELNVTIRTLEVAADGTAWIGAGGGIVAASDPMSEVAECFDKVAPIAEAFGVALPDRPAQNGALPAPLEYPSAADPSQGVFTTVLVEDGRPERLAEHIVRLGASGRELYGIEADTEIRRAALTASGESTGTGRLRVELRPDGRVDATFTALDPAPESWALDVHHLPGGLGAHKWIDRSALPDHPALLVGVNDEVLETDRASFFAVFDDGVHTPPLDGRILPGTARETVIDAVRRRGLPIRERPMRLPELGQASEAFAVNALRGIVPVSSIGGVTRWPVPGPVTRCLREPEPEPVPVGRVEGVRLLVVDNEDSFVFNLVQYARELGAEATVVRSTAPLPEISGFTHLLLSPGPGAPSEARTSRAAVEVAVAAGLPVLGVCLGHQVIGEFLGGRVRRAEPVHGHPTLVHHEGAGVLAGLPTPFAAARYHSLVVEGLPDDVEVTARTASGIVMGLRHARLGVEGVQFHPESILTSHGHALLAGFLRQSIRAKS
;
A
#
# COMPACT_ATOMS: atom_id res chain seq x y z
N MET A 1 29.23 -24.01 -18.72
CA MET A 1 28.22 -24.21 -19.79
C MET A 1 28.40 -23.10 -20.79
N SER A 2 28.28 -23.36 -22.10
CA SER A 2 28.31 -22.29 -23.10
C SER A 2 27.11 -21.37 -22.88
N THR A 3 27.25 -20.12 -23.28
CA THR A 3 26.24 -19.09 -23.10
C THR A 3 25.71 -18.53 -24.42
N VAL A 4 26.22 -19.06 -25.54
CA VAL A 4 25.70 -18.79 -26.89
C VAL A 4 24.38 -19.55 -27.05
N VAL A 5 23.33 -18.86 -27.48
CA VAL A 5 22.03 -19.48 -27.77
C VAL A 5 21.92 -19.83 -29.25
N GLU A 6 21.53 -21.06 -29.54
CA GLU A 6 21.14 -21.51 -30.87
C GLU A 6 19.62 -21.66 -30.94
N ARG A 7 19.03 -21.40 -32.11
CA ARG A 7 17.58 -21.49 -32.28
C ARG A 7 17.14 -21.94 -33.66
N GLU A 8 15.96 -22.51 -33.71
CA GLU A 8 15.26 -22.91 -34.94
C GLU A 8 13.80 -22.48 -34.86
N ARG A 9 13.27 -21.95 -35.97
CA ARG A 9 11.85 -21.61 -36.07
C ARG A 9 11.01 -22.87 -36.27
N LEU A 10 9.95 -23.01 -35.50
CA LEU A 10 8.98 -24.09 -35.66
C LEU A 10 7.77 -23.59 -36.45
N SER A 11 7.36 -24.34 -37.48
CA SER A 11 6.15 -24.08 -38.27
C SER A 11 4.94 -24.73 -37.59
N LEU A 12 4.47 -24.11 -36.50
CA LEU A 12 3.34 -24.59 -35.69
C LEU A 12 2.32 -23.46 -35.53
N ASP A 13 1.04 -23.80 -35.67
CA ASP A 13 -0.08 -22.87 -35.46
C ASP A 13 -0.74 -23.02 -34.08
N ASP A 14 -0.28 -24.00 -33.28
CA ASP A 14 -0.78 -24.30 -31.95
C ASP A 14 -0.78 -23.09 -31.01
N SER A 15 -1.84 -22.94 -30.21
CA SER A 15 -1.82 -22.11 -29.02
C SER A 15 -0.80 -22.65 -27.99
N PRO A 16 -0.37 -21.83 -27.02
CA PRO A 16 0.48 -22.30 -25.92
C PRO A 16 -0.03 -23.55 -25.21
N THR A 17 -1.33 -23.64 -24.93
CA THR A 17 -1.94 -24.78 -24.24
C THR A 17 -2.05 -26.01 -25.13
N GLN A 18 -2.32 -25.85 -26.43
CA GLN A 18 -2.31 -26.96 -27.40
C GLN A 18 -0.90 -27.57 -27.51
N LEU A 19 0.13 -26.73 -27.59
CA LEU A 19 1.51 -27.19 -27.66
C LEU A 19 1.94 -27.92 -26.37
N LEU A 20 1.59 -27.36 -25.20
CA LEU A 20 1.90 -27.96 -23.90
C LEU A 20 1.33 -29.38 -23.78
N ARG A 21 0.09 -29.61 -24.23
CA ARG A 21 -0.56 -30.93 -24.20
C ARG A 21 0.18 -31.99 -25.01
N ARG A 22 0.97 -31.61 -26.03
CA ARG A 22 1.82 -32.55 -26.79
C ARG A 22 2.90 -33.19 -25.93
N LEU A 23 3.34 -32.51 -24.87
CA LEU A 23 4.33 -33.02 -23.92
C LEU A 23 3.73 -33.84 -22.77
N ARG A 24 2.46 -34.23 -22.83
CA ARG A 24 1.82 -35.06 -21.79
C ARG A 24 2.61 -36.35 -21.55
N GLY A 25 2.84 -36.68 -20.27
CA GLY A 25 3.56 -37.88 -19.84
C GLY A 25 5.09 -37.77 -19.94
N ARG A 26 5.64 -36.63 -20.39
CA ARG A 26 7.08 -36.38 -20.35
C ARG A 26 7.51 -36.10 -18.90
N PRO A 27 8.70 -36.56 -18.46
CA PRO A 27 9.23 -36.24 -17.15
C PRO A 27 9.41 -34.72 -16.95
N ARG A 28 9.01 -34.24 -15.77
CA ARG A 28 9.25 -32.87 -15.31
C ARG A 28 8.90 -31.78 -16.33
N VAL A 29 7.70 -31.84 -16.89
CA VAL A 29 7.17 -30.79 -17.78
C VAL A 29 7.03 -29.47 -17.01
N VAL A 30 7.45 -28.38 -17.65
CA VAL A 30 7.27 -27.01 -17.17
C VAL A 30 6.66 -26.13 -18.25
N ALA A 31 5.85 -25.17 -17.83
CA ALA A 31 5.33 -24.14 -18.72
C ALA A 31 5.17 -22.81 -17.98
N LEU A 32 5.58 -21.73 -18.64
CA LEU A 32 5.29 -20.35 -18.25
C LEU A 32 4.49 -19.73 -19.39
N ILE A 33 3.26 -19.28 -19.14
CA ILE A 33 2.33 -18.76 -20.15
C ILE A 33 1.70 -17.48 -19.63
N GLY A 34 1.49 -16.48 -20.49
CA GLY A 34 0.77 -15.26 -20.14
C GLY A 34 1.53 -13.99 -20.52
N SER A 35 0.80 -12.88 -20.62
CA SER A 35 1.33 -11.58 -21.06
C SER A 35 2.22 -10.89 -20.03
N GLY A 36 2.19 -11.34 -18.78
CA GLY A 36 3.00 -10.77 -17.70
C GLY A 36 4.49 -11.14 -17.80
N TRP A 37 4.83 -12.28 -18.42
CA TRP A 37 6.20 -12.76 -18.53
C TRP A 37 7.03 -11.92 -19.50
N SER A 38 8.18 -11.42 -19.04
CA SER A 38 9.13 -10.73 -19.91
C SER A 38 9.73 -11.69 -20.95
N ALA A 39 9.76 -13.00 -20.68
CA ALA A 39 10.25 -14.01 -21.59
C ALA A 39 9.39 -14.20 -22.86
N GLY A 40 8.22 -13.58 -22.98
CA GLY A 40 7.33 -13.72 -24.14
C GLY A 40 6.03 -14.46 -23.80
N GLU A 41 5.24 -14.80 -24.82
CA GLU A 41 3.90 -15.37 -24.65
C GLU A 41 3.90 -16.76 -23.98
N ALA A 42 4.94 -17.56 -24.24
CA ALA A 42 5.11 -18.87 -23.64
C ALA A 42 6.58 -19.34 -23.60
N VAL A 43 6.95 -20.06 -22.54
CA VAL A 43 8.18 -20.86 -22.43
C VAL A 43 7.79 -22.25 -21.92
N ILE A 44 8.12 -23.29 -22.69
CA ILE A 44 7.72 -24.68 -22.39
C ILE A 44 8.95 -25.59 -22.51
N SER A 45 9.11 -26.53 -21.58
CA SER A 45 10.17 -27.54 -21.64
C SER A 45 9.81 -28.81 -20.85
N ALA A 46 10.67 -29.83 -20.95
CA ALA A 46 10.62 -31.10 -20.24
C ALA A 46 12.05 -31.68 -20.09
N ASP A 47 12.21 -32.73 -19.28
CA ASP A 47 13.48 -33.45 -19.04
C ASP A 47 14.65 -32.57 -18.59
N PRO A 48 14.65 -31.97 -17.38
CA PRO A 48 15.76 -31.13 -16.94
C PRO A 48 17.08 -31.92 -16.86
N VAL A 49 18.22 -31.25 -17.10
CA VAL A 49 19.56 -31.86 -17.00
C VAL A 49 20.09 -31.96 -15.58
N ARG A 50 19.54 -31.13 -14.67
CA ARG A 50 19.87 -31.10 -13.25
C ARG A 50 18.71 -30.50 -12.47
N GLU A 51 18.67 -30.81 -11.19
CA GLU A 51 17.68 -30.27 -10.25
C GLU A 51 18.37 -29.32 -9.26
N LEU A 52 17.66 -28.26 -8.88
CA LEU A 52 18.14 -27.31 -7.90
C LEU A 52 18.05 -27.92 -6.50
N ARG A 53 19.12 -27.81 -5.71
CA ARG A 53 19.18 -28.40 -4.36
C ARG A 53 19.00 -27.39 -3.24
N ASP A 54 19.46 -26.18 -3.45
CA ASP A 54 19.43 -25.08 -2.49
C ASP A 54 19.55 -23.73 -3.22
N TRP A 55 19.49 -22.63 -2.46
CA TRP A 55 19.58 -21.28 -2.99
C TRP A 55 20.94 -20.96 -3.61
N ASP A 56 22.04 -21.54 -3.15
CA ASP A 56 23.39 -21.16 -3.63
C ASP A 56 23.66 -21.74 -5.02
N ALA A 57 22.97 -22.83 -5.38
CA ALA A 57 23.01 -23.42 -6.71
C ALA A 57 22.22 -22.63 -7.78
N VAL A 58 21.45 -21.59 -7.39
CA VAL A 58 20.60 -20.83 -8.32
C VAL A 58 21.42 -19.89 -9.22
N ASP A 59 22.59 -19.46 -8.76
CA ASP A 59 23.38 -18.42 -9.41
C ASP A 59 23.93 -18.89 -10.76
N LEU A 60 23.66 -18.08 -11.79
CA LEU A 60 24.15 -18.29 -13.16
C LEU A 60 24.98 -17.09 -13.61
N ALA A 61 26.03 -17.36 -14.39
CA ALA A 61 26.80 -16.29 -15.02
C ALA A 61 25.92 -15.60 -16.10
N PRO A 62 25.66 -14.29 -15.98
CA PRO A 62 24.82 -13.58 -16.92
C PRO A 62 25.50 -13.49 -18.29
N THR A 63 24.71 -13.65 -19.35
CA THR A 63 25.16 -13.52 -20.73
C THR A 63 24.14 -12.72 -21.51
N PRO A 64 24.48 -11.49 -21.92
CA PRO A 64 23.54 -10.65 -22.67
C PRO A 64 23.18 -11.29 -24.00
N ASP A 65 21.95 -11.78 -24.11
CA ASP A 65 21.37 -12.30 -25.35
C ASP A 65 19.86 -11.93 -25.37
N SER A 66 19.32 -11.67 -26.55
CA SER A 66 17.89 -11.44 -26.75
C SER A 66 17.04 -12.72 -26.60
N HIS A 67 17.68 -13.88 -26.73
CA HIS A 67 17.05 -15.20 -26.64
C HIS A 67 16.87 -15.65 -25.17
N PHE A 68 16.11 -16.74 -24.96
CA PHE A 68 15.91 -17.32 -23.63
C PHE A 68 17.00 -18.34 -23.30
N GLY A 69 17.32 -19.21 -24.28
CA GLY A 69 18.42 -20.19 -24.23
C GLY A 69 18.22 -21.37 -23.27
N GLY A 70 17.63 -21.13 -22.10
CA GLY A 70 17.43 -22.11 -21.04
C GLY A 70 17.57 -21.47 -19.66
N GLY A 71 17.55 -22.28 -18.61
CA GLY A 71 17.71 -21.81 -17.23
C GLY A 71 17.06 -22.72 -16.19
N TRP A 72 17.12 -22.28 -14.95
CA TRP A 72 16.30 -22.83 -13.87
C TRP A 72 14.85 -22.44 -14.09
N ILE A 73 13.93 -23.40 -14.10
CA ILE A 73 12.49 -23.17 -14.24
C ILE A 73 11.78 -24.07 -13.21
N GLY A 74 10.83 -23.51 -12.46
CA GLY A 74 10.05 -24.30 -11.52
C GLY A 74 9.43 -23.52 -10.37
N SER A 75 9.26 -24.21 -9.24
CA SER A 75 8.62 -23.71 -8.02
C SER A 75 9.54 -23.73 -6.79
N TRP A 76 9.54 -22.62 -6.06
CA TRP A 76 10.14 -22.41 -4.75
C TRP A 76 9.03 -22.32 -3.69
N GLY A 77 8.88 -23.35 -2.86
CA GLY A 77 7.83 -23.44 -1.86
C GLY A 77 8.08 -22.57 -0.63
N TYR A 78 7.01 -22.28 0.10
CA TYR A 78 7.00 -21.35 1.24
C TYR A 78 7.98 -21.75 2.34
N ARG A 79 8.20 -23.06 2.55
CA ARG A 79 9.15 -23.59 3.55
C ARG A 79 10.59 -23.09 3.40
N LEU A 80 10.96 -22.58 2.21
CA LEU A 80 12.29 -22.01 2.00
C LEU A 80 12.49 -20.64 2.69
N ALA A 81 11.44 -20.11 3.31
CA ALA A 81 11.40 -18.84 4.04
C ALA A 81 12.25 -18.80 5.32
N GLY A 82 12.81 -19.93 5.76
CA GLY A 82 13.71 -20.04 6.91
C GLY A 82 13.27 -21.12 7.90
N ASP A 83 13.97 -21.20 9.04
CA ASP A 83 13.75 -22.22 10.07
C ASP A 83 12.58 -21.86 11.02
N VAL A 84 11.39 -21.63 10.46
CA VAL A 84 10.15 -21.48 11.25
C VAL A 84 9.46 -22.85 11.32
N PRO A 85 9.06 -23.35 12.51
CA PRO A 85 8.25 -24.57 12.60
C PRO A 85 7.03 -24.46 11.70
N GLU A 86 6.59 -25.53 11.03
CA GLU A 86 5.40 -25.51 10.18
C GLU A 86 4.24 -26.28 10.82
N PRO A 87 2.99 -25.86 10.57
CA PRO A 87 1.82 -26.65 10.91
C PRO A 87 1.80 -27.98 10.13
N PRO A 88 0.90 -28.92 10.48
CA PRO A 88 0.84 -30.22 9.82
C PRO A 88 0.75 -30.15 8.30
N ARG A 89 1.33 -31.17 7.65
CA ARG A 89 1.42 -31.34 6.19
C ARG A 89 0.70 -32.62 5.77
N PRO A 90 -0.64 -32.61 5.61
CA PRO A 90 -1.36 -33.85 5.34
C PRO A 90 -0.98 -34.51 4.02
N ALA A 91 -0.61 -33.72 3.02
CA ALA A 91 -0.07 -34.17 1.73
C ALA A 91 1.22 -33.40 1.38
N PRO A 92 2.37 -33.76 1.99
CA PRO A 92 3.61 -33.00 1.85
C PRO A 92 4.05 -32.83 0.39
N GLN A 93 4.42 -31.61 -0.01
CA GLN A 93 5.02 -31.29 -1.31
C GLN A 93 6.54 -30.98 -1.19
N PRO A 94 7.36 -31.26 -2.20
CA PRO A 94 8.74 -30.78 -2.22
C PRO A 94 8.83 -29.26 -2.09
N ALA A 95 9.75 -28.79 -1.26
CA ALA A 95 10.01 -27.35 -1.12
C ALA A 95 10.67 -26.74 -2.38
N LEU A 96 11.33 -27.56 -3.20
CA LEU A 96 11.90 -27.18 -4.48
C LEU A 96 11.43 -28.15 -5.55
N ARG A 97 10.78 -27.62 -6.58
CA ARG A 97 10.48 -28.34 -7.83
C ARG A 97 11.07 -27.53 -8.97
N VAL A 98 12.40 -27.45 -9.03
CA VAL A 98 13.12 -26.59 -9.98
C VAL A 98 14.14 -27.41 -10.76
N GLY A 99 13.98 -27.43 -12.08
CA GLY A 99 14.89 -28.10 -13.01
C GLY A 99 15.68 -27.09 -13.84
N PHE A 100 16.89 -27.45 -14.25
CA PHE A 100 17.61 -26.69 -15.27
C PHE A 100 17.29 -27.28 -16.65
N TYR A 101 16.70 -26.46 -17.51
CA TYR A 101 16.32 -26.82 -18.87
C TYR A 101 17.24 -26.12 -19.84
N ASP A 102 17.94 -26.90 -20.65
CA ASP A 102 18.92 -26.44 -21.65
C ASP A 102 18.37 -26.44 -23.08
N VAL A 103 17.14 -26.92 -23.27
CA VAL A 103 16.34 -26.81 -24.49
C VAL A 103 14.95 -26.32 -24.09
N VAL A 104 14.44 -25.30 -24.75
CA VAL A 104 13.08 -24.76 -24.50
C VAL A 104 12.35 -24.50 -25.81
N VAL A 105 11.03 -24.51 -25.75
CA VAL A 105 10.17 -24.01 -26.82
C VAL A 105 9.57 -22.69 -26.36
N ARG A 106 9.81 -21.63 -27.11
CA ARG A 106 9.43 -20.27 -26.77
C ARG A 106 8.50 -19.70 -27.83
N ARG A 107 7.44 -19.01 -27.40
CA ARG A 107 6.58 -18.20 -28.26
C ARG A 107 6.86 -16.72 -28.04
N VAL A 108 7.19 -16.01 -29.11
CA VAL A 108 7.40 -14.57 -29.09
C VAL A 108 6.91 -13.98 -30.41
N ASP A 109 6.19 -12.86 -30.34
CA ASP A 109 5.58 -12.19 -31.49
C ASP A 109 4.73 -13.13 -32.37
N GLY A 110 3.96 -14.01 -31.72
CA GLY A 110 3.12 -15.02 -32.38
C GLY A 110 3.88 -16.17 -33.06
N GLN A 111 5.21 -16.28 -32.91
CA GLN A 111 6.02 -17.30 -33.56
C GLN A 111 6.66 -18.27 -32.55
N TRP A 112 6.67 -19.56 -32.91
CA TRP A 112 7.31 -20.61 -32.13
C TRP A 112 8.77 -20.82 -32.51
N TRP A 113 9.61 -20.98 -31.49
CA TRP A 113 11.03 -21.20 -31.62
C TRP A 113 11.49 -22.31 -30.67
N LEU A 114 12.30 -23.23 -31.18
CA LEU A 114 13.09 -24.14 -30.36
C LEU A 114 14.43 -23.45 -30.08
N GLU A 115 14.78 -23.24 -28.82
CA GLU A 115 16.00 -22.56 -28.39
C GLU A 115 16.81 -23.49 -27.46
N TRP A 116 18.13 -23.49 -27.57
CA TRP A 116 19.02 -24.28 -26.71
C TRP A 116 20.37 -23.61 -26.49
N LEU A 117 21.07 -24.00 -25.43
CA LEU A 117 22.42 -23.54 -25.14
C LEU A 117 23.44 -24.29 -26.02
N ALA A 118 24.45 -23.58 -26.52
CA ALA A 118 25.49 -24.20 -27.34
C ALA A 118 26.22 -25.33 -26.58
N GLY A 119 26.44 -26.45 -27.27
CA GLY A 119 26.98 -27.67 -26.67
C GLY A 119 25.93 -28.57 -26.01
N THR A 120 24.64 -28.20 -26.02
CA THR A 120 23.56 -29.13 -25.67
C THR A 120 23.56 -30.34 -26.61
N PRO A 121 23.54 -31.58 -26.08
CA PRO A 121 23.51 -32.79 -26.89
C PRO A 121 22.34 -32.83 -27.87
N ARG A 122 22.63 -33.15 -29.14
CA ARG A 122 21.62 -33.21 -30.22
C ARG A 122 20.44 -34.11 -29.90
N CYS A 123 20.66 -35.22 -29.20
CA CYS A 123 19.58 -36.13 -28.79
C CYS A 123 18.55 -35.47 -27.87
N ARG A 124 18.91 -34.46 -27.08
CA ARG A 124 17.97 -33.72 -26.21
C ARG A 124 17.10 -32.77 -27.03
N ILE A 125 17.70 -32.10 -28.01
CA ILE A 125 17.01 -31.23 -28.97
C ILE A 125 15.99 -32.05 -29.76
N GLU A 126 16.42 -33.20 -30.28
CA GLU A 126 15.57 -34.13 -31.04
C GLU A 126 14.46 -34.72 -30.16
N ALA A 127 14.75 -35.12 -28.92
CA ALA A 127 13.74 -35.66 -27.99
C ALA A 127 12.61 -34.65 -27.69
N LEU A 128 12.94 -33.37 -27.46
CA LEU A 128 11.91 -32.35 -27.28
C LEU A 128 11.13 -32.12 -28.58
N ARG A 129 11.80 -32.04 -29.73
CA ARG A 129 11.15 -31.87 -31.04
C ARG A 129 10.20 -33.02 -31.38
N GLU A 130 10.61 -34.25 -31.15
CA GLU A 130 9.78 -35.45 -31.36
C GLU A 130 8.54 -35.43 -30.47
N GLY A 131 8.68 -35.01 -29.20
CA GLY A 131 7.56 -34.82 -28.28
C GLY A 131 6.52 -33.79 -28.77
N LEU A 132 6.90 -32.87 -29.65
CA LEU A 132 6.00 -31.87 -30.23
C LEU A 132 5.38 -32.30 -31.56
N ALA A 133 5.83 -33.41 -32.16
CA ALA A 133 5.43 -33.79 -33.51
C ALA A 133 3.96 -34.26 -33.58
N SER A 134 3.50 -34.96 -32.53
CA SER A 134 2.16 -35.52 -32.49
C SER A 134 1.18 -34.55 -31.80
N PRO A 135 0.04 -34.22 -32.43
CA PRO A 135 -1.00 -33.45 -31.76
C PRO A 135 -1.55 -34.23 -30.58
N SER A 136 -2.06 -33.50 -29.59
CA SER A 136 -2.64 -34.10 -28.39
C SER A 136 -3.96 -33.43 -28.07
N GLU A 137 -5.00 -34.25 -27.94
CA GLU A 137 -6.34 -33.76 -27.64
C GLU A 137 -6.43 -33.22 -26.21
N ALA A 138 -7.28 -32.21 -26.04
CA ALA A 138 -7.65 -31.71 -24.73
C ALA A 138 -8.51 -32.75 -24.01
N ARG A 139 -8.17 -33.03 -22.75
CA ARG A 139 -8.98 -33.87 -21.86
C ARG A 139 -9.65 -32.97 -20.84
N ALA A 140 -10.94 -33.18 -20.58
CA ALA A 140 -11.66 -32.38 -19.59
C ALA A 140 -11.21 -32.78 -18.16
N PRO A 141 -10.56 -31.87 -17.40
CA PRO A 141 -10.30 -32.09 -15.99
C PRO A 141 -11.60 -31.92 -15.19
N ALA A 142 -11.74 -32.63 -14.07
CA ALA A 142 -12.86 -32.45 -13.16
C ALA A 142 -12.37 -32.36 -11.71
N LEU A 143 -12.91 -31.38 -10.97
CA LEU A 143 -12.67 -31.22 -9.53
C LEU A 143 -13.89 -31.69 -8.75
N GLU A 144 -13.67 -32.37 -7.63
CA GLU A 144 -14.73 -32.58 -6.64
C GLU A 144 -15.13 -31.27 -5.96
N PRO A 145 -16.35 -31.16 -5.40
CA PRO A 145 -16.78 -29.98 -4.64
C PRO A 145 -15.75 -29.56 -3.60
N LEU A 146 -15.43 -28.27 -3.57
CA LEU A 146 -14.39 -27.76 -2.69
C LEU A 146 -14.86 -27.72 -1.24
N ARG A 147 -13.95 -28.04 -0.30
CA ARG A 147 -14.19 -27.92 1.15
C ARG A 147 -13.21 -26.93 1.74
N PHE A 148 -13.71 -25.92 2.43
CA PHE A 148 -12.85 -24.95 3.11
C PHE A 148 -12.34 -25.52 4.44
N SER A 149 -11.03 -25.60 4.58
CA SER A 149 -10.30 -26.06 5.77
C SER A 149 -9.48 -24.88 6.33
N PRO A 150 -9.54 -24.60 7.65
CA PRO A 150 -10.13 -25.42 8.71
C PRO A 150 -11.67 -25.42 8.72
N GLY A 151 -12.28 -24.32 8.27
CA GLY A 151 -13.71 -24.08 8.36
C GLY A 151 -13.95 -22.58 8.56
N VAL A 152 -15.19 -22.11 8.35
CA VAL A 152 -15.54 -20.68 8.44
C VAL A 152 -15.26 -20.12 9.84
N GLU A 153 -15.77 -20.77 10.88
CA GLU A 153 -15.65 -20.30 12.26
C GLU A 153 -14.22 -20.38 12.80
N GLU A 154 -13.48 -21.44 12.46
CA GLU A 154 -12.09 -21.61 12.89
C GLU A 154 -11.18 -20.60 12.21
N HIS A 155 -11.39 -20.31 10.92
CA HIS A 155 -10.65 -19.24 10.24
C HIS A 155 -11.01 -17.87 10.82
N ALA A 156 -12.29 -17.59 11.10
CA ALA A 156 -12.69 -16.35 11.78
C ALA A 156 -12.07 -16.23 13.18
N ALA A 157 -11.89 -17.34 13.90
CA ALA A 157 -11.19 -17.37 15.18
C ALA A 157 -9.69 -17.06 15.03
N ALA A 158 -9.03 -17.59 14.00
CA ALA A 158 -7.65 -17.24 13.67
C ALA A 158 -7.50 -15.75 13.34
N VAL A 159 -8.46 -15.16 12.61
CA VAL A 159 -8.48 -13.71 12.34
C VAL A 159 -8.60 -12.90 13.63
N ARG A 160 -9.54 -13.26 14.52
CA ARG A 160 -9.67 -12.62 15.84
C ARG A 160 -8.37 -12.70 16.64
N ARG A 161 -7.73 -13.87 16.63
CA ARG A 161 -6.46 -14.08 17.33
C ARG A 161 -5.32 -13.23 16.74
N ALA A 162 -5.26 -13.09 15.42
CA ALA A 162 -4.30 -12.21 14.76
C ALA A 162 -4.53 -10.73 15.18
N ILE A 163 -5.78 -10.29 15.28
CA ILE A 163 -6.12 -8.94 15.79
C ILE A 163 -5.63 -8.76 17.24
N GLU A 164 -5.81 -9.75 18.12
CA GLU A 164 -5.30 -9.69 19.50
C GLU A 164 -3.78 -9.52 19.54
N HIS A 165 -3.03 -10.20 18.67
CA HIS A 165 -1.57 -10.03 18.55
C HIS A 165 -1.19 -8.63 18.03
N ILE A 166 -1.99 -8.07 17.13
CA ILE A 166 -1.79 -6.69 16.63
C ILE A 166 -2.03 -5.68 17.75
N GLU A 167 -3.10 -5.84 18.53
CA GLU A 167 -3.40 -5.00 19.69
C GLU A 167 -2.35 -5.11 20.79
N ALA A 168 -1.75 -6.30 20.95
CA ALA A 168 -0.66 -6.53 21.89
C ALA A 168 0.66 -5.89 21.44
N GLY A 169 0.80 -5.54 20.15
CA GLY A 169 2.03 -5.02 19.56
C GLY A 169 3.01 -6.12 19.11
N ASP A 170 2.57 -7.38 19.03
CA ASP A 170 3.42 -8.50 18.57
C ASP A 170 3.72 -8.41 17.07
N ILE A 171 2.77 -7.87 16.31
CA ILE A 171 2.83 -7.68 14.85
C ILE A 171 1.98 -6.47 14.44
N PHE A 172 2.19 -5.96 13.24
CA PHE A 172 1.37 -4.91 12.62
C PHE A 172 0.28 -5.51 11.73
N GLN A 173 0.62 -6.62 11.06
CA GLN A 173 -0.23 -7.31 10.10
C GLN A 173 0.18 -8.79 10.01
N ALA A 174 -0.79 -9.67 9.77
CA ALA A 174 -0.56 -11.07 9.40
C ALA A 174 -1.36 -11.39 8.13
N ASN A 175 -0.91 -12.31 7.29
CA ASN A 175 -1.68 -12.83 6.17
C ASN A 175 -2.18 -14.22 6.54
N VAL A 176 -3.37 -14.32 7.13
CA VAL A 176 -3.91 -15.60 7.63
C VAL A 176 -4.52 -16.38 6.47
N CYS A 177 -4.12 -17.64 6.29
CA CYS A 177 -4.56 -18.49 5.19
C CYS A 177 -5.36 -19.70 5.66
N GLY A 178 -6.26 -20.15 4.79
CA GLY A 178 -6.84 -21.49 4.79
C GLY A 178 -6.65 -22.13 3.42
N ARG A 179 -7.28 -23.28 3.20
CA ARG A 179 -7.25 -23.97 1.91
C ARG A 179 -8.59 -24.60 1.56
N PHE A 180 -8.85 -24.66 0.26
CA PHE A 180 -9.98 -25.34 -0.32
C PHE A 180 -9.53 -26.70 -0.84
N GLU A 181 -9.85 -27.75 -0.08
CA GLU A 181 -9.48 -29.13 -0.37
C GLU A 181 -10.46 -29.76 -1.37
N THR A 182 -9.93 -30.55 -2.29
CA THR A 182 -10.68 -31.23 -3.36
C THR A 182 -9.89 -32.47 -3.85
N ARG A 183 -10.40 -33.13 -4.88
CA ARG A 183 -9.73 -34.19 -5.62
C ARG A 183 -9.81 -33.88 -7.11
N LEU A 184 -8.68 -33.99 -7.79
CA LEU A 184 -8.60 -33.88 -9.25
C LEU A 184 -8.85 -35.24 -9.88
N HIS A 185 -9.78 -35.29 -10.84
CA HIS A 185 -9.98 -36.38 -11.76
C HIS A 185 -9.42 -35.99 -13.14
N GLY A 186 -8.46 -36.76 -13.64
CA GLY A 186 -7.72 -36.47 -14.86
C GLY A 186 -6.29 -35.99 -14.59
N GLU A 187 -5.67 -35.37 -15.59
CA GLU A 187 -4.27 -34.95 -15.56
C GLU A 187 -4.13 -33.49 -15.10
N ALA A 188 -3.17 -33.20 -14.21
CA ALA A 188 -2.92 -31.83 -13.73
C ALA A 188 -2.50 -30.87 -14.86
N LEU A 189 -1.85 -31.39 -15.92
CA LEU A 189 -1.50 -30.61 -17.11
C LEU A 189 -2.76 -30.10 -17.83
N ASP A 190 -3.78 -30.93 -17.95
CA ASP A 190 -5.05 -30.56 -18.59
C ASP A 190 -5.83 -29.56 -17.72
N ALA A 191 -5.79 -29.72 -16.38
CA ALA A 191 -6.29 -28.71 -15.44
C ALA A 191 -5.61 -27.36 -15.61
N PHE A 192 -4.27 -27.33 -15.67
CA PHE A 192 -3.52 -26.11 -15.91
C PHE A 192 -3.93 -25.42 -17.23
N CYS A 193 -3.96 -26.17 -18.33
CA CYS A 193 -4.33 -25.64 -19.64
C CYS A 193 -5.76 -25.07 -19.65
N HIS A 194 -6.71 -25.79 -19.05
CA HIS A 194 -8.09 -25.33 -18.90
C HIS A 194 -8.17 -24.01 -18.13
N GLY A 195 -7.47 -23.89 -17.01
CA GLY A 195 -7.42 -22.64 -16.25
C GLY A 195 -6.78 -21.49 -17.02
N VAL A 196 -5.73 -21.73 -17.81
CA VAL A 196 -5.16 -20.69 -18.71
C VAL A 196 -6.19 -20.20 -19.72
N GLU A 197 -6.93 -21.12 -20.34
CA GLU A 197 -7.95 -20.82 -21.36
C GLU A 197 -9.15 -20.05 -20.79
N GLN A 198 -9.56 -20.34 -19.55
CA GLN A 198 -10.72 -19.68 -18.91
C GLN A 198 -10.37 -18.39 -18.16
N LEU A 199 -9.20 -18.32 -17.53
CA LEU A 199 -8.84 -17.22 -16.63
C LEU A 199 -7.96 -16.16 -17.28
N ASN A 200 -7.27 -16.49 -18.38
CA ASN A 200 -6.32 -15.61 -19.08
C ASN A 200 -5.36 -14.84 -18.13
N PRO A 201 -4.60 -15.53 -17.26
CA PRO A 201 -3.81 -14.89 -16.22
C PRO A 201 -2.58 -14.16 -16.77
N ALA A 202 -2.13 -13.14 -16.05
CA ALA A 202 -0.86 -12.46 -16.35
C ALA A 202 0.34 -13.40 -16.22
N TYR A 203 0.38 -14.20 -15.15
CA TYR A 203 1.44 -15.17 -14.87
C TYR A 203 0.86 -16.57 -14.61
N ALA A 204 0.72 -17.37 -15.67
CA ALA A 204 0.52 -18.81 -15.51
C ALA A 204 1.85 -19.55 -15.45
N ALA A 205 1.99 -20.46 -14.48
CA ALA A 205 3.15 -21.31 -14.32
C ALA A 205 2.74 -22.74 -13.96
N PHE A 206 3.38 -23.72 -14.58
CA PHE A 206 3.15 -25.15 -14.36
C PHE A 206 4.48 -25.87 -14.12
N VAL A 207 4.49 -26.77 -13.15
CA VAL A 207 5.55 -27.77 -12.95
C VAL A 207 4.91 -29.08 -12.48
N ALA A 208 5.35 -30.21 -13.03
CA ALA A 208 4.95 -31.54 -12.58
C ALA A 208 6.17 -32.42 -12.34
N ASP A 209 6.05 -33.45 -11.52
CA ASP A 209 6.97 -34.58 -11.38
C ASP A 209 6.22 -35.79 -10.79
N ASP A 210 6.96 -36.84 -10.42
CA ASP A 210 6.37 -38.08 -9.90
C ASP A 210 5.69 -37.89 -8.53
N GLU A 211 5.96 -36.80 -7.80
CA GLU A 211 5.34 -36.48 -6.51
C GLU A 211 4.05 -35.65 -6.65
N GLY A 212 3.79 -35.08 -7.83
CA GLY A 212 2.60 -34.28 -8.09
C GLY A 212 2.83 -33.13 -9.07
N ALA A 213 1.96 -32.13 -9.02
CA ALA A 213 2.03 -30.95 -9.89
C ALA A 213 1.54 -29.68 -9.20
N ILE A 214 2.02 -28.54 -9.70
CA ILE A 214 1.59 -27.20 -9.29
C ILE A 214 1.12 -26.46 -10.53
N ALA A 215 -0.14 -26.03 -10.54
CA ALA A 215 -0.76 -25.26 -11.60
C ALA A 215 -1.16 -23.87 -11.05
N SER A 216 -0.38 -22.84 -11.37
CA SER A 216 -0.57 -21.47 -10.86
C SER A 216 -1.13 -20.55 -11.95
N TRP A 217 -2.09 -19.70 -11.60
CA TRP A 217 -2.68 -18.66 -12.46
C TRP A 217 -2.61 -17.28 -11.77
N SER A 218 -1.40 -16.88 -11.40
CA SER A 218 -1.16 -15.75 -10.51
C SER A 218 -1.31 -14.40 -11.23
N PRO A 219 -1.87 -13.38 -10.54
CA PRO A 219 -1.84 -12.00 -11.01
C PRO A 219 -0.57 -11.24 -10.58
N GLU A 220 0.23 -11.77 -9.66
CA GLU A 220 1.20 -10.97 -8.90
C GLU A 220 2.65 -11.32 -9.23
N LEU A 221 3.43 -10.29 -9.60
CA LEU A 221 4.88 -10.38 -9.79
C LEU A 221 5.58 -10.35 -8.43
N PHE A 222 6.28 -11.43 -8.08
CA PHE A 222 7.15 -11.44 -6.91
C PHE A 222 8.42 -10.65 -7.18
N LEU A 223 9.19 -11.04 -8.20
CA LEU A 223 10.45 -10.38 -8.54
C LEU A 223 10.71 -10.46 -10.03
N ARG A 224 11.22 -9.37 -10.60
CA ARG A 224 11.87 -9.36 -11.90
C ARG A 224 13.23 -8.69 -11.76
N ARG A 225 14.27 -9.31 -12.31
CA ARG A 225 15.62 -8.76 -12.40
C ARG A 225 16.08 -8.73 -13.86
N GLU A 226 16.34 -7.53 -14.36
CA GLU A 226 16.97 -7.28 -15.65
C GLU A 226 18.32 -6.58 -15.40
N ALA A 227 19.41 -7.31 -15.65
CA ALA A 227 20.75 -6.91 -15.22
C ALA A 227 20.79 -6.59 -13.70
N GLU A 228 21.06 -5.34 -13.31
CA GLU A 228 21.02 -4.93 -11.91
C GLU A 228 19.68 -4.35 -11.47
N GLN A 229 18.75 -4.11 -12.39
CA GLN A 229 17.46 -3.51 -12.06
C GLN A 229 16.51 -4.59 -11.55
N VAL A 230 16.07 -4.45 -10.31
CA VAL A 230 15.07 -5.32 -9.68
C VAL A 230 13.75 -4.56 -9.54
N ARG A 231 12.64 -5.25 -9.79
CA ARG A 231 11.28 -4.78 -9.56
C ARG A 231 10.47 -5.85 -8.83
N THR A 232 9.57 -5.41 -7.98
CA THR A 232 8.52 -6.21 -7.38
C THR A 232 7.22 -5.41 -7.39
N SER A 233 6.07 -6.08 -7.54
CA SER A 233 4.78 -5.42 -7.75
C SER A 233 3.68 -6.04 -6.89
N PRO A 234 3.64 -5.72 -5.58
CA PRO A 234 2.67 -6.31 -4.67
C PRO A 234 1.25 -5.84 -4.98
N ILE A 235 0.28 -6.72 -4.71
CA ILE A 235 -1.14 -6.45 -4.87
C ILE A 235 -1.81 -6.47 -3.49
N LYS A 236 -2.51 -5.40 -3.14
CA LYS A 236 -3.35 -5.31 -1.94
C LYS A 236 -4.65 -4.57 -2.25
N GLY A 237 -5.78 -5.08 -1.77
CA GLY A 237 -7.11 -4.65 -2.18
C GLY A 237 -7.54 -5.29 -3.51
N THR A 238 -8.69 -5.96 -3.48
CA THR A 238 -9.29 -6.61 -4.65
C THR A 238 -10.80 -6.37 -4.64
N ALA A 239 -11.36 -6.00 -5.79
CA ALA A 239 -12.80 -5.85 -5.93
C ALA A 239 -13.31 -6.54 -7.21
N PRO A 240 -14.52 -7.12 -7.20
CA PRO A 240 -15.17 -7.63 -8.41
C PRO A 240 -15.29 -6.55 -9.49
N LEU A 241 -15.24 -6.92 -10.77
CA LEU A 241 -15.36 -5.95 -11.88
C LEU A 241 -16.70 -5.19 -11.91
N THR A 242 -17.72 -5.69 -11.21
CA THR A 242 -19.04 -5.07 -11.04
C THR A 242 -19.08 -4.00 -9.94
N ALA A 243 -18.07 -3.93 -9.08
CA ALA A 243 -17.98 -2.92 -8.03
C ALA A 243 -17.51 -1.58 -8.59
N ASP A 244 -17.94 -0.47 -7.98
CA ASP A 244 -17.40 0.86 -8.26
C ASP A 244 -15.92 0.92 -7.80
N PRO A 245 -14.95 1.06 -8.72
CA PRO A 245 -13.53 1.04 -8.37
C PRO A 245 -13.12 2.19 -7.44
N ARG A 246 -13.89 3.28 -7.38
CA ARG A 246 -13.64 4.41 -6.46
C ARG A 246 -13.76 3.99 -5.00
N ARG A 247 -14.53 2.94 -4.69
CA ARG A 247 -14.62 2.38 -3.33
C ARG A 247 -13.31 1.72 -2.93
N LEU A 248 -12.66 1.02 -3.86
CA LEU A 248 -11.37 0.38 -3.62
C LEU A 248 -10.26 1.41 -3.40
N THR A 249 -10.21 2.46 -4.24
CA THR A 249 -9.21 3.54 -4.08
C THR A 249 -9.47 4.43 -2.85
N GLY A 250 -10.71 4.48 -2.35
CA GLY A 250 -11.09 5.25 -1.15
C GLY A 250 -10.98 4.49 0.18
N SER A 251 -10.62 3.20 0.14
CA SER A 251 -10.54 2.35 1.33
C SER A 251 -9.28 2.65 2.16
N SER A 252 -9.47 3.14 3.38
CA SER A 252 -8.36 3.40 4.32
C SER A 252 -7.64 2.11 4.71
N LYS A 253 -8.38 1.00 4.86
CA LYS A 253 -7.84 -0.33 5.13
C LYS A 253 -6.88 -0.76 4.01
N ASP A 254 -7.35 -0.75 2.76
CA ASP A 254 -6.55 -1.21 1.61
C ASP A 254 -5.31 -0.34 1.38
N HIS A 255 -5.42 0.96 1.67
CA HIS A 255 -4.28 1.87 1.62
C HIS A 255 -3.25 1.54 2.69
N ALA A 256 -3.68 1.31 3.94
CA ALA A 256 -2.78 0.95 5.04
C ALA A 256 -2.05 -0.36 4.79
N GLU A 257 -2.76 -1.38 4.27
CA GLU A 257 -2.14 -2.64 3.84
C GLU A 257 -1.11 -2.44 2.74
N ASN A 258 -1.44 -1.67 1.70
CA ASN A 258 -0.50 -1.37 0.61
C ASN A 258 0.77 -0.72 1.14
N VAL A 259 0.64 0.31 1.98
CA VAL A 259 1.79 1.02 2.55
C VAL A 259 2.67 0.08 3.36
N MET A 260 2.08 -0.71 4.27
CA MET A 260 2.82 -1.69 5.08
C MET A 260 3.64 -2.63 4.22
N ILE A 261 3.04 -3.17 3.17
CA ILE A 261 3.70 -4.11 2.26
C ILE A 261 4.78 -3.43 1.42
N VAL A 262 4.55 -2.21 0.94
CA VAL A 262 5.57 -1.44 0.22
C VAL A 262 6.77 -1.17 1.11
N ASP A 263 6.57 -0.73 2.35
CA ASP A 263 7.67 -0.49 3.29
C ASP A 263 8.44 -1.77 3.63
N LEU A 264 7.73 -2.91 3.78
CA LEU A 264 8.36 -4.22 3.96
C LEU A 264 9.24 -4.59 2.76
N MET A 265 8.76 -4.35 1.54
CA MET A 265 9.48 -4.72 0.31
C MET A 265 10.65 -3.80 0.02
N ARG A 266 10.54 -2.51 0.36
CA ARG A 266 11.67 -1.58 0.38
C ARG A 266 12.76 -2.07 1.34
N ASN A 267 12.37 -2.56 2.53
CA ASN A 267 13.31 -3.09 3.50
C ASN A 267 14.00 -4.36 3.00
N ASP A 268 13.22 -5.29 2.47
CA ASP A 268 13.73 -6.54 1.94
C ASP A 268 14.75 -6.31 0.81
N LEU A 269 14.43 -5.44 -0.15
CA LEU A 269 15.37 -5.03 -1.20
C LEU A 269 16.56 -4.23 -0.63
N GLY A 270 16.31 -3.35 0.35
CA GLY A 270 17.31 -2.51 1.00
C GLY A 270 18.46 -3.27 1.66
N ARG A 271 18.25 -4.56 1.98
CA ARG A 271 19.31 -5.46 2.48
C ARG A 271 20.44 -5.69 1.49
N VAL A 272 20.14 -5.70 0.19
CA VAL A 272 21.08 -6.05 -0.89
C VAL A 272 21.21 -4.98 -1.97
N ALA A 273 20.35 -3.96 -1.93
CA ALA A 273 20.34 -2.86 -2.89
C ALA A 273 21.46 -1.85 -2.63
N ARG A 274 21.92 -1.22 -3.72
CA ARG A 274 22.79 -0.05 -3.64
C ARG A 274 22.09 1.06 -2.85
N PRO A 275 22.77 1.74 -1.91
CA PRO A 275 22.18 2.87 -1.18
C PRO A 275 21.62 3.93 -2.14
N GLY A 276 20.43 4.45 -1.86
CA GLY A 276 19.78 5.46 -2.71
C GLY A 276 19.10 4.94 -3.96
N SER A 277 19.08 3.62 -4.19
CA SER A 277 18.45 3.05 -5.38
C SER A 277 17.06 2.46 -5.17
N VAL A 278 16.59 2.36 -3.92
CA VAL A 278 15.26 1.81 -3.61
C VAL A 278 14.21 2.90 -3.80
N GLU A 279 13.34 2.71 -4.79
CA GLU A 279 12.35 3.69 -5.23
C GLU A 279 10.94 3.06 -5.27
N VAL A 280 9.90 3.90 -5.13
CA VAL A 280 8.49 3.50 -5.25
C VAL A 280 7.85 4.27 -6.40
N PRO A 281 8.05 3.85 -7.66
CA PRO A 281 7.56 4.57 -8.83
C PRO A 281 6.03 4.60 -8.95
N ALA A 282 5.32 3.69 -8.29
CA ALA A 282 3.87 3.70 -8.20
C ALA A 282 3.40 3.18 -6.83
N LEU A 283 2.44 3.87 -6.23
CA LEU A 283 1.78 3.46 -5.00
C LEU A 283 0.27 3.39 -5.26
N THR A 284 -0.36 2.23 -5.02
CA THR A 284 -1.81 2.02 -5.13
C THR A 284 -2.41 2.35 -6.52
N ARG A 285 -1.71 2.01 -7.61
CA ARG A 285 -2.24 2.16 -8.98
C ARG A 285 -3.37 1.17 -9.21
N LEU A 286 -4.54 1.67 -9.60
CA LEU A 286 -5.67 0.81 -9.97
C LEU A 286 -5.41 0.11 -11.30
N GLU A 287 -5.45 -1.22 -11.33
CA GLU A 287 -5.33 -2.04 -12.53
C GLU A 287 -6.56 -2.94 -12.74
N ARG A 288 -6.91 -3.15 -14.01
CA ARG A 288 -8.03 -3.99 -14.42
C ARG A 288 -7.52 -5.29 -15.03
N HIS A 289 -7.84 -6.41 -14.38
CA HIS A 289 -7.61 -7.76 -14.89
C HIS A 289 -8.95 -8.53 -14.91
N ALA A 290 -9.00 -9.78 -14.44
CA ALA A 290 -10.25 -10.50 -14.15
C ALA A 290 -11.03 -9.88 -12.97
N VAL A 291 -10.35 -9.09 -12.13
CA VAL A 291 -10.87 -8.28 -11.03
C VAL A 291 -10.11 -6.95 -11.00
N TRP A 292 -10.59 -5.98 -10.20
CA TRP A 292 -9.83 -4.76 -9.91
C TRP A 292 -8.77 -5.04 -8.84
N HIS A 293 -7.56 -4.51 -9.04
CA HIS A 293 -6.44 -4.61 -8.10
C HIS A 293 -5.82 -3.23 -7.84
N LEU A 294 -5.36 -2.97 -6.61
CA LEU A 294 -4.39 -1.90 -6.38
C LEU A 294 -2.99 -2.50 -6.39
N VAL A 295 -2.18 -2.01 -7.31
CA VAL A 295 -0.81 -2.47 -7.56
C VAL A 295 0.15 -1.37 -7.14
N SER A 296 1.14 -1.71 -6.34
CA SER A 296 2.27 -0.83 -6.05
C SER A 296 3.51 -1.38 -6.74
N ASP A 297 4.52 -0.54 -6.97
CA ASP A 297 5.78 -0.94 -7.59
C ASP A 297 6.93 -0.50 -6.68
N VAL A 298 7.85 -1.42 -6.37
CA VAL A 298 9.11 -1.12 -5.69
C VAL A 298 10.26 -1.57 -6.58
N THR A 299 11.21 -0.67 -6.80
CA THR A 299 12.37 -0.92 -7.65
C THR A 299 13.67 -0.69 -6.90
N ALA A 300 14.73 -1.42 -7.26
CA ALA A 300 16.05 -1.26 -6.66
C ALA A 300 17.17 -1.61 -7.66
N ARG A 301 18.39 -1.10 -7.43
CA ARG A 301 19.59 -1.58 -8.12
C ARG A 301 20.36 -2.54 -7.24
N VAL A 302 20.45 -3.80 -7.66
CA VAL A 302 21.07 -4.90 -6.89
C VAL A 302 22.24 -5.49 -7.68
N ALA A 303 23.44 -5.38 -7.10
CA ALA A 303 24.65 -5.99 -7.65
C ALA A 303 24.92 -7.40 -7.09
N ALA A 304 24.25 -7.75 -6.00
CA ALA A 304 24.37 -9.06 -5.35
C ALA A 304 23.90 -10.20 -6.29
N PRO A 305 24.39 -11.44 -6.09
CA PRO A 305 23.90 -12.60 -6.83
C PRO A 305 22.41 -12.89 -6.56
N ASP A 306 21.77 -13.69 -7.42
CA ASP A 306 20.33 -14.00 -7.31
C ASP A 306 20.03 -14.78 -6.02
N SER A 307 20.94 -15.64 -5.57
CA SER A 307 20.85 -16.33 -4.28
C SER A 307 20.71 -15.36 -3.11
N ALA A 308 21.51 -14.30 -3.07
CA ALA A 308 21.47 -13.28 -2.03
C ALA A 308 20.20 -12.43 -2.12
N LEU A 309 19.77 -12.07 -3.34
CA LEU A 309 18.50 -11.37 -3.57
C LEU A 309 17.32 -12.19 -3.05
N LEU A 310 17.22 -13.45 -3.45
CA LEU A 310 16.14 -14.34 -3.05
C LEU A 310 16.11 -14.56 -1.53
N ARG A 311 17.27 -14.78 -0.88
CA ARG A 311 17.33 -14.89 0.59
C ARG A 311 16.92 -13.60 1.30
N ALA A 312 17.14 -12.43 0.70
CA ALA A 312 16.77 -11.16 1.30
C ALA A 312 15.25 -10.89 1.22
N THR A 313 14.60 -11.34 0.14
CA THR A 313 13.20 -10.99 -0.17
C THR A 313 12.20 -12.13 0.00
N PHE A 314 12.63 -13.38 0.01
CA PHE A 314 11.73 -14.53 0.13
C PHE A 314 11.32 -14.77 1.59
N PRO A 315 10.08 -15.19 1.85
CA PRO A 315 8.96 -15.34 0.91
C PRO A 315 8.38 -13.97 0.55
N PRO A 316 7.58 -13.87 -0.54
CA PRO A 316 7.02 -12.60 -0.99
C PRO A 316 6.32 -11.83 0.14
N GLY A 317 6.56 -10.52 0.22
CA GLY A 317 6.11 -9.71 1.36
C GLY A 317 4.59 -9.66 1.53
N SER A 318 3.86 -9.60 0.42
CA SER A 318 2.38 -9.49 0.38
C SER A 318 1.64 -10.66 1.02
N VAL A 319 2.29 -11.82 1.19
CA VAL A 319 1.65 -13.06 1.65
C VAL A 319 2.14 -13.50 3.03
N THR A 320 2.86 -12.66 3.77
CA THR A 320 3.34 -12.98 5.14
C THR A 320 2.67 -12.13 6.21
N GLY A 321 3.13 -10.90 6.36
CA GLY A 321 2.84 -10.04 7.49
C GLY A 321 4.06 -9.24 7.90
N ALA A 322 3.91 -8.36 8.88
CA ALA A 322 4.96 -7.48 9.35
C ALA A 322 4.88 -7.35 10.88
N PRO A 323 6.00 -7.43 11.64
CA PRO A 323 7.34 -7.85 11.19
C PRO A 323 7.36 -9.31 10.67
N LYS A 324 8.04 -9.53 9.54
CA LYS A 324 7.93 -10.76 8.72
C LYS A 324 8.21 -12.03 9.51
N ILE A 325 9.34 -12.09 10.21
CA ILE A 325 9.75 -13.29 10.97
C ILE A 325 8.73 -13.60 12.07
N ARG A 326 8.34 -12.57 12.85
CA ARG A 326 7.39 -12.73 13.94
C ARG A 326 5.99 -13.12 13.46
N ALA A 327 5.51 -12.50 12.38
CA ALA A 327 4.26 -12.87 11.74
C ALA A 327 4.27 -14.33 11.27
N MET A 328 5.35 -14.79 10.62
CA MET A 328 5.48 -16.18 10.20
C MET A 328 5.48 -17.17 11.37
N GLN A 329 6.14 -16.84 12.49
CA GLN A 329 6.12 -17.68 13.70
C GLN A 329 4.70 -17.83 14.26
N LEU A 330 3.93 -16.74 14.31
CA LEU A 330 2.53 -16.78 14.78
C LEU A 330 1.63 -17.53 13.81
N LEU A 331 1.79 -17.29 12.50
CA LEU A 331 1.07 -18.01 11.46
C LEU A 331 1.24 -19.51 11.63
N ALA A 332 2.47 -19.97 11.78
CA ALA A 332 2.75 -21.39 11.85
C ALA A 332 2.47 -22.03 13.22
N GLY A 333 2.64 -21.27 14.31
CA GLY A 333 2.51 -21.78 15.68
C GLY A 333 1.11 -21.68 16.28
N GLU A 334 0.31 -20.70 15.84
CA GLU A 334 -0.96 -20.35 16.50
C GLU A 334 -2.13 -20.13 15.53
N LEU A 335 -1.91 -19.57 14.34
CA LEU A 335 -3.00 -19.06 13.49
C LEU A 335 -3.44 -20.02 12.37
N GLU A 336 -2.52 -20.78 11.79
CA GLU A 336 -2.80 -21.66 10.66
C GLU A 336 -2.78 -23.13 11.09
N THR A 337 -3.75 -23.90 10.59
CA THR A 337 -3.90 -25.32 10.92
C THR A 337 -3.12 -26.24 9.99
N THR A 338 -2.62 -25.72 8.87
CA THR A 338 -2.02 -26.52 7.80
C THR A 338 -0.90 -25.76 7.10
N ALA A 339 0.19 -26.45 6.73
CA ALA A 339 1.30 -25.80 6.04
C ALA A 339 0.89 -25.31 4.65
N ARG A 340 1.64 -24.33 4.16
CA ARG A 340 1.36 -23.67 2.87
C ARG A 340 2.01 -24.35 1.67
N GLU A 341 2.93 -25.30 1.87
CA GLU A 341 3.51 -26.08 0.76
C GLU A 341 4.12 -25.16 -0.33
N ALA A 342 3.64 -25.21 -1.58
CA ALA A 342 4.05 -24.27 -2.62
C ALA A 342 3.27 -22.94 -2.60
N TYR A 343 2.03 -22.93 -2.11
CA TYR A 343 1.22 -21.73 -1.95
C TYR A 343 1.95 -20.65 -1.13
N THR A 344 1.85 -19.40 -1.55
CA THR A 344 2.60 -18.23 -1.04
C THR A 344 4.13 -18.31 -1.19
N GLY A 345 4.64 -19.30 -1.93
CA GLY A 345 6.01 -19.33 -2.45
C GLY A 345 6.15 -18.52 -3.74
N ALA A 346 7.01 -18.98 -4.65
CA ALA A 346 7.21 -18.36 -5.96
C ALA A 346 7.39 -19.39 -7.09
N MET A 347 6.99 -19.02 -8.32
CA MET A 347 7.21 -19.82 -9.53
C MET A 347 7.77 -18.95 -10.65
N GLY A 348 8.55 -19.52 -11.57
CA GLY A 348 9.09 -18.79 -12.71
C GLY A 348 10.46 -19.32 -13.13
N TYR A 349 11.39 -18.42 -13.46
CA TYR A 349 12.71 -18.79 -13.98
C TYR A 349 13.88 -17.96 -13.47
N VAL A 350 15.08 -18.55 -13.57
CA VAL A 350 16.38 -17.88 -13.56
C VAL A 350 17.16 -18.33 -14.80
N SER A 351 17.38 -17.40 -15.73
CA SER A 351 18.00 -17.62 -17.03
C SER A 351 19.31 -16.83 -17.13
N PRO A 352 20.39 -17.41 -17.69
CA PRO A 352 21.61 -16.65 -17.93
C PRO A 352 21.40 -15.50 -18.92
N CYS A 353 20.40 -15.61 -19.81
CA CYS A 353 20.12 -14.60 -20.84
C CYS A 353 19.04 -13.59 -20.44
N ARG A 354 18.00 -14.05 -19.72
CA ARG A 354 16.81 -13.25 -19.38
C ARG A 354 16.73 -12.82 -17.91
N GLY A 355 17.76 -13.11 -17.11
CA GLY A 355 17.79 -12.78 -15.68
C GLY A 355 16.81 -13.62 -14.87
N LEU A 356 16.21 -13.02 -13.85
CA LEU A 356 15.30 -13.67 -12.92
C LEU A 356 13.90 -13.10 -13.08
N GLU A 357 12.89 -13.96 -13.16
CA GLU A 357 11.50 -13.52 -13.10
C GLU A 357 10.63 -14.57 -12.40
N LEU A 358 9.95 -14.15 -11.34
CA LEU A 358 9.15 -15.01 -10.47
C LEU A 358 7.80 -14.34 -10.16
N ASN A 359 6.71 -15.10 -10.25
CA ASN A 359 5.40 -14.73 -9.73
C ASN A 359 5.22 -15.24 -8.29
N VAL A 360 4.31 -14.62 -7.54
CA VAL A 360 3.86 -15.16 -6.24
C VAL A 360 2.95 -16.37 -6.50
N THR A 361 3.14 -17.48 -5.79
CA THR A 361 2.32 -18.70 -5.95
C THR A 361 0.97 -18.55 -5.25
N ILE A 362 0.06 -17.81 -5.89
CA ILE A 362 -1.34 -17.61 -5.48
C ILE A 362 -2.26 -17.91 -6.66
N ARG A 363 -3.55 -18.15 -6.38
CA ARG A 363 -4.50 -18.68 -7.39
C ARG A 363 -3.93 -19.96 -8.01
N THR A 364 -3.55 -20.89 -7.15
CA THR A 364 -2.76 -22.07 -7.50
C THR A 364 -3.49 -23.34 -7.06
N LEU A 365 -3.61 -24.29 -7.98
CA LEU A 365 -4.03 -25.66 -7.70
C LEU A 365 -2.77 -26.52 -7.49
N GLU A 366 -2.57 -27.01 -6.28
CA GLU A 366 -1.56 -28.02 -5.96
C GLU A 366 -2.20 -29.40 -6.02
N VAL A 367 -1.52 -30.36 -6.64
CA VAL A 367 -2.04 -31.72 -6.88
C VAL A 367 -0.97 -32.72 -6.46
N ALA A 368 -1.30 -33.58 -5.50
CA ALA A 368 -0.46 -34.71 -5.10
C ALA A 368 -0.58 -35.87 -6.11
N ALA A 369 0.39 -36.78 -6.10
CA ALA A 369 0.44 -37.94 -7.00
C ALA A 369 -0.82 -38.84 -6.94
N ASP A 370 -1.53 -38.87 -5.81
CA ASP A 370 -2.74 -39.67 -5.63
C ASP A 370 -4.04 -38.96 -6.08
N GLY A 371 -3.93 -37.76 -6.67
CA GLY A 371 -5.03 -36.92 -7.11
C GLY A 371 -5.65 -36.03 -6.03
N THR A 372 -5.19 -36.11 -4.78
CA THR A 372 -5.55 -35.14 -3.74
C THR A 372 -5.08 -33.76 -4.15
N ALA A 373 -5.94 -32.75 -4.05
CA ALA A 373 -5.62 -31.41 -4.51
C ALA A 373 -6.18 -30.32 -3.61
N TRP A 374 -5.58 -29.13 -3.66
CA TRP A 374 -6.07 -27.99 -2.89
C TRP A 374 -5.72 -26.65 -3.55
N ILE A 375 -6.47 -25.62 -3.15
CA ILE A 375 -6.25 -24.23 -3.52
C ILE A 375 -6.12 -23.39 -2.25
N GLY A 376 -4.97 -22.76 -2.04
CA GLY A 376 -4.76 -21.86 -0.91
C GLY A 376 -5.44 -20.50 -1.09
N ALA A 377 -5.99 -19.95 -0.01
CA ALA A 377 -6.56 -18.61 0.02
C ALA A 377 -6.38 -17.97 1.40
N GLY A 378 -6.11 -16.67 1.43
CA GLY A 378 -5.90 -15.91 2.65
C GLY A 378 -5.99 -14.41 2.40
N GLY A 379 -5.98 -13.63 3.47
CA GLY A 379 -6.12 -12.18 3.46
C GLY A 379 -5.20 -11.49 4.46
N GLY A 380 -4.91 -10.21 4.21
CA GLY A 380 -4.17 -9.37 5.14
C GLY A 380 -5.06 -8.96 6.30
N ILE A 381 -4.65 -9.29 7.52
CA ILE A 381 -5.36 -8.97 8.75
C ILE A 381 -4.70 -7.76 9.39
N VAL A 382 -5.49 -6.72 9.59
CA VAL A 382 -5.11 -5.48 10.28
C VAL A 382 -6.03 -5.26 11.47
N ALA A 383 -5.71 -4.30 12.34
CA ALA A 383 -6.52 -4.02 13.53
C ALA A 383 -8.00 -3.71 13.22
N ALA A 384 -8.30 -3.15 12.04
CA ALA A 384 -9.65 -2.82 11.59
C ALA A 384 -10.35 -3.94 10.81
N SER A 385 -9.75 -5.13 10.68
CA SER A 385 -10.33 -6.27 9.96
C SER A 385 -11.59 -6.80 10.65
N ASP A 386 -12.62 -7.11 9.86
CA ASP A 386 -13.81 -7.85 10.34
C ASP A 386 -13.65 -9.35 10.05
N PRO A 387 -13.65 -10.23 11.06
CA PRO A 387 -13.36 -11.65 10.88
C PRO A 387 -14.17 -12.35 9.79
N MET A 388 -15.47 -12.07 9.69
CA MET A 388 -16.33 -12.73 8.69
C MET A 388 -16.11 -12.18 7.28
N SER A 389 -15.81 -10.89 7.16
CA SER A 389 -15.44 -10.26 5.89
C SER A 389 -14.13 -10.83 5.35
N GLU A 390 -13.14 -11.09 6.21
CA GLU A 390 -11.87 -11.73 5.81
C GLU A 390 -12.09 -13.18 5.34
N VAL A 391 -12.97 -13.94 6.01
CA VAL A 391 -13.36 -15.27 5.51
C VAL A 391 -14.03 -15.14 4.15
N ALA A 392 -14.97 -14.22 3.96
CA ALA A 392 -15.64 -14.00 2.69
C ALA A 392 -14.64 -13.64 1.56
N GLU A 393 -13.58 -12.90 1.87
CA GLU A 393 -12.53 -12.57 0.91
C GLU A 393 -11.76 -13.82 0.43
N CYS A 394 -11.52 -14.81 1.30
CA CYS A 394 -10.93 -16.09 0.89
C CYS A 394 -11.79 -16.80 -0.17
N PHE A 395 -13.12 -16.75 -0.04
CA PHE A 395 -14.04 -17.33 -1.02
C PHE A 395 -14.03 -16.54 -2.32
N ASP A 396 -14.00 -15.21 -2.26
CA ASP A 396 -13.96 -14.33 -3.44
C ASP A 396 -12.68 -14.51 -4.26
N LYS A 397 -11.57 -14.85 -3.60
CA LYS A 397 -10.29 -15.16 -4.27
C LYS A 397 -10.33 -16.51 -5.00
N VAL A 398 -11.11 -17.48 -4.54
CA VAL A 398 -11.21 -18.81 -5.16
C VAL A 398 -12.36 -18.90 -6.18
N ALA A 399 -13.40 -18.07 -6.04
CA ALA A 399 -14.58 -18.08 -6.90
C ALA A 399 -14.27 -18.11 -8.41
N PRO A 400 -13.35 -17.31 -8.96
CA PRO A 400 -13.03 -17.38 -10.39
C PRO A 400 -12.50 -18.75 -10.83
N ILE A 401 -11.71 -19.43 -9.98
CA ILE A 401 -11.21 -20.78 -10.27
C ILE A 401 -12.36 -21.79 -10.19
N ALA A 402 -13.20 -21.69 -9.16
CA ALA A 402 -14.35 -22.59 -9.02
C ALA A 402 -15.33 -22.47 -10.21
N GLU A 403 -15.62 -21.24 -10.66
CA GLU A 403 -16.43 -20.94 -11.84
C GLU A 403 -15.79 -21.51 -13.12
N ALA A 404 -14.49 -21.34 -13.31
CA ALA A 404 -13.77 -21.87 -14.47
C ALA A 404 -13.89 -23.40 -14.57
N PHE A 405 -13.88 -24.11 -13.45
CA PHE A 405 -14.02 -25.58 -13.40
C PHE A 405 -15.47 -26.05 -13.22
N GLY A 406 -16.45 -25.14 -13.18
CA GLY A 406 -17.87 -25.48 -12.99
C GLY A 406 -18.16 -26.21 -11.68
N VAL A 407 -17.37 -25.95 -10.63
CA VAL A 407 -17.44 -26.66 -9.35
C VAL A 407 -18.05 -25.76 -8.28
N ALA A 408 -18.89 -26.34 -7.41
CA ALA A 408 -19.53 -25.61 -6.33
C ALA A 408 -18.54 -25.29 -5.20
N LEU A 409 -18.60 -24.05 -4.71
CA LEU A 409 -18.02 -23.63 -3.44
C LEU A 409 -18.99 -23.93 -2.29
N PRO A 410 -18.51 -24.08 -1.04
CA PRO A 410 -19.38 -24.07 0.13
C PRO A 410 -20.09 -22.72 0.27
N ASP A 411 -21.14 -22.66 1.10
CA ASP A 411 -21.89 -21.42 1.33
C ASP A 411 -20.96 -20.31 1.83
N ARG A 412 -20.90 -19.24 1.03
CA ARG A 412 -20.13 -18.04 1.38
C ARG A 412 -20.78 -17.36 2.59
N PRO A 413 -20.02 -16.99 3.63
CA PRO A 413 -20.57 -16.26 4.77
C PRO A 413 -21.03 -14.85 4.36
N ALA A 414 -22.09 -14.36 5.03
CA ALA A 414 -22.56 -12.99 4.84
C ALA A 414 -21.52 -11.98 5.35
N GLN A 415 -21.31 -10.90 4.59
CA GLN A 415 -20.51 -9.77 5.03
C GLN A 415 -21.31 -8.91 6.01
N ASN A 416 -20.73 -8.56 7.15
CA ASN A 416 -21.31 -7.58 8.05
C ASN A 416 -21.09 -6.16 7.49
N GLY A 417 -22.14 -5.31 7.55
CA GLY A 417 -21.94 -3.86 7.44
C GLY A 417 -22.05 -3.21 6.05
N ALA A 418 -22.80 -3.79 5.11
CA ALA A 418 -23.22 -3.02 3.94
C ALA A 418 -24.10 -1.85 4.42
N LEU A 419 -23.56 -0.62 4.40
CA LEU A 419 -24.37 0.59 4.57
C LEU A 419 -25.50 0.54 3.54
N PRO A 420 -26.77 0.80 3.93
CA PRO A 420 -27.84 0.89 2.96
C PRO A 420 -27.46 1.92 1.89
N ALA A 421 -27.84 1.64 0.65
CA ALA A 421 -27.71 2.60 -0.43
C ALA A 421 -28.29 3.95 0.02
N PRO A 422 -27.64 5.09 -0.27
CA PRO A 422 -28.20 6.39 0.07
C PRO A 422 -29.62 6.46 -0.49
N LEU A 423 -30.59 6.73 0.39
CA LEU A 423 -31.94 7.06 -0.05
C LEU A 423 -31.83 8.34 -0.90
N GLU A 424 -32.39 8.33 -2.10
CA GLU A 424 -32.49 9.54 -2.93
C GLU A 424 -33.40 10.54 -2.22
N TYR A 425 -32.80 11.54 -1.57
CA TYR A 425 -33.54 12.68 -1.03
C TYR A 425 -33.50 13.80 -2.08
N PRO A 426 -34.66 14.30 -2.55
CA PRO A 426 -34.67 15.44 -3.45
C PRO A 426 -34.04 16.67 -2.78
N SER A 427 -33.28 17.45 -3.55
CA SER A 427 -32.77 18.75 -3.09
C SER A 427 -33.93 19.63 -2.65
N ALA A 428 -33.74 20.37 -1.55
CA ALA A 428 -34.76 21.27 -1.01
C ALA A 428 -34.94 22.57 -1.83
N ALA A 429 -34.10 22.79 -2.84
CA ALA A 429 -34.11 24.01 -3.63
C ALA A 429 -35.04 23.93 -4.85
N ASP A 430 -35.75 25.01 -5.14
CA ASP A 430 -36.58 25.17 -6.33
C ASP A 430 -35.72 25.44 -7.59
N PRO A 431 -35.61 24.47 -8.53
CA PRO A 431 -34.80 24.63 -9.72
C PRO A 431 -35.34 25.68 -10.70
N SER A 432 -36.61 26.10 -10.56
CA SER A 432 -37.21 27.12 -11.43
C SER A 432 -36.63 28.52 -11.19
N GLN A 433 -35.97 28.76 -10.05
CA GLN A 433 -35.35 30.05 -9.78
C GLN A 433 -34.01 30.25 -10.49
N GLY A 434 -33.34 29.18 -10.91
CA GLY A 434 -32.01 29.25 -11.55
C GLY A 434 -30.86 28.92 -10.59
N VAL A 435 -29.64 29.05 -11.11
CA VAL A 435 -28.38 28.79 -10.40
C VAL A 435 -27.48 30.02 -10.43
N PHE A 436 -26.52 30.11 -9.51
CA PHE A 436 -25.60 31.23 -9.46
C PHE A 436 -24.17 30.83 -9.11
N THR A 437 -23.22 31.70 -9.40
CA THR A 437 -21.85 31.60 -8.91
C THR A 437 -21.45 32.90 -8.22
N THR A 438 -20.40 32.82 -7.41
CA THR A 438 -19.91 33.97 -6.65
C THR A 438 -18.41 34.04 -6.79
N VAL A 439 -17.92 35.19 -7.26
CA VAL A 439 -16.53 35.43 -7.63
C VAL A 439 -16.00 36.57 -6.77
N LEU A 440 -14.78 36.42 -6.26
CA LEU A 440 -14.05 37.52 -5.64
C LEU A 440 -13.58 38.49 -6.72
N VAL A 441 -13.70 39.80 -6.47
CA VAL A 441 -13.19 40.83 -7.36
C VAL A 441 -12.25 41.73 -6.56
N GLU A 442 -11.05 41.94 -7.07
CA GLU A 442 -10.07 42.89 -6.53
C GLU A 442 -9.78 43.97 -7.57
N ASP A 443 -10.12 45.22 -7.27
CA ASP A 443 -9.86 46.38 -8.14
C ASP A 443 -10.28 46.14 -9.60
N GLY A 444 -11.52 45.67 -9.75
CA GLY A 444 -12.13 45.38 -11.04
C GLY A 444 -11.68 44.10 -11.72
N ARG A 445 -10.83 43.29 -11.06
CA ARG A 445 -10.35 42.00 -11.58
C ARG A 445 -11.07 40.84 -10.89
N PRO A 446 -11.92 40.08 -11.62
CA PRO A 446 -12.54 38.88 -11.07
C PRO A 446 -11.53 37.73 -10.97
N GLU A 447 -11.31 37.26 -9.74
CA GLU A 447 -10.40 36.17 -9.43
C GLU A 447 -10.96 34.82 -9.91
N ARG A 448 -10.12 34.04 -10.58
CA ARG A 448 -10.42 32.67 -11.05
C ARG A 448 -11.72 32.55 -11.87
N LEU A 449 -12.10 33.60 -12.59
CA LEU A 449 -13.36 33.68 -13.33
C LEU A 449 -13.59 32.48 -14.27
N ALA A 450 -12.54 31.95 -14.91
CA ALA A 450 -12.65 30.82 -15.83
C ALA A 450 -13.27 29.59 -15.18
N GLU A 451 -12.89 29.24 -13.96
CA GLU A 451 -13.40 28.07 -13.25
C GLU A 451 -14.86 28.25 -12.83
N HIS A 452 -15.21 29.48 -12.43
CA HIS A 452 -16.59 29.84 -12.12
C HIS A 452 -17.51 29.74 -13.34
N ILE A 453 -17.01 30.11 -14.53
CA ILE A 453 -17.74 29.94 -15.81
C ILE A 453 -17.93 28.45 -16.10
N VAL A 454 -16.86 27.65 -16.04
CA VAL A 454 -16.94 26.20 -16.33
C VAL A 454 -17.99 25.51 -15.47
N ARG A 455 -17.99 25.77 -14.16
CA ARG A 455 -18.95 25.15 -13.23
C ARG A 455 -20.39 25.63 -13.46
N LEU A 456 -20.60 26.95 -13.60
CA LEU A 456 -21.94 27.52 -13.79
C LEU A 456 -22.52 27.10 -15.15
N GLY A 457 -21.69 27.09 -16.19
CA GLY A 457 -22.04 26.62 -17.52
C GLY A 457 -22.40 25.14 -17.55
N ALA A 458 -21.64 24.30 -16.84
CA ALA A 458 -21.98 22.88 -16.68
C ALA A 458 -23.36 22.69 -16.04
N SER A 459 -23.68 23.46 -14.98
CA SER A 459 -25.01 23.45 -14.38
C SER A 459 -26.11 23.92 -15.35
N GLY A 460 -25.84 24.94 -16.16
CA GLY A 460 -26.77 25.42 -17.19
C GLY A 460 -27.08 24.37 -18.27
N ARG A 461 -26.05 23.66 -18.74
CA ARG A 461 -26.21 22.54 -19.68
C ARG A 461 -27.00 21.38 -19.07
N GLU A 462 -26.62 20.96 -17.87
CA GLU A 462 -27.21 19.80 -17.19
C GLU A 462 -28.67 20.03 -16.81
N LEU A 463 -28.99 21.19 -16.22
CA LEU A 463 -30.32 21.47 -15.68
C LEU A 463 -31.29 22.02 -16.74
N TYR A 464 -30.79 22.83 -17.68
CA TYR A 464 -31.64 23.62 -18.57
C TYR A 464 -31.33 23.40 -20.07
N GLY A 465 -30.27 22.65 -20.41
CA GLY A 465 -29.85 22.47 -21.80
C GLY A 465 -29.28 23.74 -22.45
N ILE A 466 -28.74 24.67 -21.66
CA ILE A 466 -28.30 25.99 -22.11
C ILE A 466 -26.77 26.11 -22.11
N GLU A 467 -26.21 26.52 -23.24
CA GLU A 467 -24.81 26.93 -23.38
C GLU A 467 -24.69 28.44 -23.13
N ALA A 468 -24.19 28.84 -21.96
CA ALA A 468 -24.14 30.26 -21.54
C ALA A 468 -22.73 30.77 -21.21
N ASP A 469 -21.67 30.00 -21.53
CA ASP A 469 -20.30 30.30 -21.08
C ASP A 469 -19.82 31.69 -21.54
N THR A 470 -20.22 32.12 -22.74
CA THR A 470 -19.84 33.43 -23.32
C THR A 470 -20.61 34.57 -22.65
N GLU A 471 -21.91 34.38 -22.40
CA GLU A 471 -22.82 35.31 -21.75
C GLU A 471 -22.41 35.53 -20.30
N ILE A 472 -22.12 34.44 -19.56
CA ILE A 472 -21.58 34.46 -18.19
C ILE A 472 -20.29 35.28 -18.14
N ARG A 473 -19.34 35.01 -19.06
CA ARG A 473 -18.08 35.77 -19.13
C ARG A 473 -18.33 37.25 -19.37
N ARG A 474 -19.17 37.60 -20.34
CA ARG A 474 -19.46 38.99 -20.71
C ARG A 474 -20.12 39.74 -19.55
N ALA A 475 -21.13 39.14 -18.92
CA ALA A 475 -21.83 39.73 -17.79
C ALA A 475 -20.89 39.95 -16.60
N ALA A 476 -20.04 38.95 -16.30
CA ALA A 476 -19.08 39.03 -15.21
C ALA A 476 -18.03 40.14 -15.41
N LEU A 477 -17.42 40.23 -16.59
CA LEU A 477 -16.41 41.25 -16.89
C LEU A 477 -17.00 42.66 -16.91
N THR A 478 -18.21 42.82 -17.46
CA THR A 478 -18.91 44.11 -17.47
C THR A 478 -19.20 44.59 -16.03
N ALA A 479 -19.77 43.73 -15.20
CA ALA A 479 -20.16 44.09 -13.83
C ALA A 479 -18.99 44.28 -12.87
N SER A 480 -17.81 43.73 -13.17
CA SER A 480 -16.60 43.90 -12.35
C SER A 480 -15.73 45.08 -12.83
N GLY A 481 -15.68 45.39 -14.12
CA GLY A 481 -14.69 46.32 -14.69
C GLY A 481 -14.68 47.76 -14.15
N GLU A 482 -15.78 48.23 -13.56
CA GLU A 482 -15.88 49.59 -12.96
C GLU A 482 -15.78 49.58 -11.43
N SER A 483 -15.58 48.42 -10.81
CA SER A 483 -15.50 48.29 -9.35
C SER A 483 -14.11 48.63 -8.81
N THR A 484 -14.06 49.26 -7.63
CA THR A 484 -12.83 49.58 -6.89
C THR A 484 -12.83 48.90 -5.54
N GLY A 485 -11.67 48.39 -5.08
CA GLY A 485 -11.54 47.65 -3.84
C GLY A 485 -11.99 46.19 -3.96
N THR A 486 -12.09 45.51 -2.81
CA THR A 486 -12.48 44.10 -2.73
C THR A 486 -13.99 43.95 -2.68
N GLY A 487 -14.55 43.11 -3.54
CA GLY A 487 -15.98 42.88 -3.60
C GLY A 487 -16.39 41.49 -4.04
N ARG A 488 -17.69 41.23 -3.89
CA ARG A 488 -18.37 40.01 -4.32
C ARG A 488 -19.10 40.27 -5.61
N LEU A 489 -18.75 39.54 -6.66
CA LEU A 489 -19.53 39.47 -7.89
C LEU A 489 -20.43 38.23 -7.86
N ARG A 490 -21.74 38.43 -7.90
CA ARG A 490 -22.75 37.36 -8.03
C ARG A 490 -23.22 37.30 -9.48
N VAL A 491 -23.07 36.15 -10.13
CA VAL A 491 -23.55 35.92 -11.50
C VAL A 491 -24.61 34.84 -11.46
N GLU A 492 -25.81 35.15 -11.93
CA GLU A 492 -27.00 34.30 -11.92
C GLU A 492 -27.33 33.84 -13.34
N LEU A 493 -27.67 32.57 -13.51
CA LEU A 493 -28.20 31.98 -14.74
C LEU A 493 -29.62 31.48 -14.48
N ARG A 494 -30.59 32.04 -15.20
CA ARG A 494 -32.01 31.68 -15.11
C ARG A 494 -32.36 30.58 -16.11
N PRO A 495 -33.45 29.81 -15.89
CA PRO A 495 -33.85 28.72 -16.79
C PRO A 495 -34.23 29.15 -18.21
N ASP A 496 -34.49 30.44 -18.44
CA ASP A 496 -34.74 31.03 -19.77
C ASP A 496 -33.45 31.44 -20.49
N GLY A 497 -32.28 31.22 -19.89
CA GLY A 497 -30.96 31.59 -20.42
C GLY A 497 -30.52 32.99 -20.07
N ARG A 498 -31.32 33.77 -19.32
CA ARG A 498 -30.90 35.11 -18.85
C ARG A 498 -29.74 35.00 -17.87
N VAL A 499 -28.73 35.84 -18.08
CA VAL A 499 -27.57 35.97 -17.20
C VAL A 499 -27.53 37.37 -16.59
N ASP A 500 -27.62 37.44 -15.26
CA ASP A 500 -27.56 38.69 -14.49
C ASP A 500 -26.30 38.71 -13.62
N ALA A 501 -25.58 39.82 -13.56
CA ALA A 501 -24.36 39.95 -12.74
C ALA A 501 -24.43 41.21 -11.85
N THR A 502 -24.18 41.04 -10.55
CA THR A 502 -24.23 42.13 -9.56
C THR A 502 -22.97 42.13 -8.71
N PHE A 503 -22.31 43.29 -8.64
CA PHE A 503 -21.19 43.53 -7.74
C PHE A 503 -21.67 44.13 -6.41
N THR A 504 -21.08 43.71 -5.30
CA THR A 504 -21.32 44.28 -3.97
C THR A 504 -19.99 44.39 -3.23
N ALA A 505 -19.71 45.52 -2.59
CA ALA A 505 -18.53 45.64 -1.72
C ALA A 505 -18.57 44.56 -0.63
N LEU A 506 -17.40 43.99 -0.34
CA LEU A 506 -17.28 42.89 0.60
C LEU A 506 -16.79 43.43 1.95
N ASP A 507 -17.47 43.07 3.04
CA ASP A 507 -17.05 43.44 4.40
C ASP A 507 -15.64 42.90 4.72
N PRO A 508 -14.99 43.32 5.81
CA PRO A 508 -13.79 42.63 6.30
C PRO A 508 -14.06 41.14 6.57
N ALA A 509 -13.06 40.28 6.34
CA ALA A 509 -13.19 38.86 6.66
C ALA A 509 -13.23 38.69 8.19
N PRO A 510 -14.14 37.88 8.73
CA PRO A 510 -14.12 37.56 10.16
C PRO A 510 -12.89 36.72 10.49
N GLU A 511 -12.41 36.82 11.72
CA GLU A 511 -11.28 36.01 12.20
C GLU A 511 -11.62 34.52 12.23
N SER A 512 -12.86 34.18 12.60
CA SER A 512 -13.41 32.83 12.57
C SER A 512 -14.93 32.84 12.39
N TRP A 513 -15.52 31.68 12.10
CA TRP A 513 -16.97 31.45 12.14
C TRP A 513 -17.39 30.62 13.34
N ALA A 514 -18.48 31.02 13.99
CA ALA A 514 -19.26 30.17 14.88
C ALA A 514 -20.48 29.68 14.09
N LEU A 515 -20.69 28.37 14.04
CA LEU A 515 -21.75 27.73 13.26
C LEU A 515 -22.77 27.09 14.21
N ASP A 516 -24.05 27.16 13.87
CA ASP A 516 -25.08 26.31 14.48
C ASP A 516 -25.39 25.10 13.59
N VAL A 517 -25.90 24.03 14.18
CA VAL A 517 -26.28 22.82 13.42
C VAL A 517 -27.63 23.04 12.75
N HIS A 518 -27.71 22.80 11.44
CA HIS A 518 -28.96 22.85 10.66
C HIS A 518 -29.17 21.55 9.89
N HIS A 519 -30.23 20.82 10.21
CA HIS A 519 -30.53 19.55 9.54
C HIS A 519 -31.20 19.78 8.17
N LEU A 520 -30.56 19.26 7.13
CA LEU A 520 -31.02 19.30 5.75
C LEU A 520 -30.73 17.93 5.09
N PRO A 521 -31.63 16.92 5.24
CA PRO A 521 -31.40 15.52 4.83
C PRO A 521 -30.85 15.31 3.41
N GLY A 522 -31.34 16.05 2.42
CA GLY A 522 -30.90 15.97 1.02
C GLY A 522 -29.77 16.94 0.65
N GLY A 523 -29.30 17.76 1.60
CA GLY A 523 -28.36 18.83 1.33
C GLY A 523 -28.88 19.87 0.34
N LEU A 524 -27.98 20.72 -0.15
CA LEU A 524 -28.27 21.68 -1.22
C LEU A 524 -28.07 21.06 -2.61
N GLY A 525 -27.26 20.02 -2.69
CA GLY A 525 -26.97 19.31 -3.93
C GLY A 525 -25.75 19.83 -4.69
N ALA A 526 -25.48 19.24 -5.86
CA ALA A 526 -24.32 19.55 -6.71
C ALA A 526 -24.38 20.93 -7.42
N HIS A 527 -25.47 21.68 -7.27
CA HIS A 527 -25.67 22.98 -7.90
C HIS A 527 -25.84 24.09 -6.87
N LYS A 528 -25.38 25.30 -7.24
CA LYS A 528 -25.49 26.47 -6.36
C LYS A 528 -26.78 27.23 -6.70
N TRP A 529 -27.87 26.82 -6.06
CA TRP A 529 -29.24 27.31 -6.33
C TRP A 529 -29.48 28.74 -5.91
N ILE A 530 -30.22 29.50 -6.73
CA ILE A 530 -30.68 30.85 -6.37
C ILE A 530 -31.66 30.79 -5.20
N ASP A 531 -32.49 29.74 -5.13
CA ASP A 531 -33.34 29.46 -3.97
C ASP A 531 -32.49 29.07 -2.76
N ARG A 532 -32.67 29.82 -1.68
CA ARG A 532 -31.94 29.67 -0.41
C ARG A 532 -32.90 29.60 0.78
N SER A 533 -34.20 29.41 0.51
CA SER A 533 -35.27 29.44 1.52
C SER A 533 -35.14 28.35 2.60
N ALA A 534 -34.48 27.23 2.27
CA ALA A 534 -34.24 26.12 3.20
C ALA A 534 -33.09 26.36 4.20
N LEU A 535 -32.40 27.49 4.11
CA LEU A 535 -31.25 27.80 4.96
C LEU A 535 -31.58 28.78 6.08
N PRO A 536 -30.88 28.70 7.22
CA PRO A 536 -31.05 29.64 8.32
C PRO A 536 -30.43 31.01 8.00
N ASP A 537 -30.90 32.05 8.71
CA ASP A 537 -30.38 33.42 8.61
C ASP A 537 -29.02 33.62 9.31
N HIS A 538 -28.57 32.62 10.07
CA HIS A 538 -27.28 32.61 10.76
C HIS A 538 -26.31 31.61 10.10
N PRO A 539 -24.98 31.77 10.28
CA PRO A 539 -24.01 30.79 9.81
C PRO A 539 -24.31 29.40 10.38
N ALA A 540 -24.31 28.38 9.52
CA ALA A 540 -24.70 27.04 9.92
C ALA A 540 -23.87 25.96 9.25
N LEU A 541 -23.67 24.86 9.97
CA LEU A 541 -23.21 23.59 9.42
C LEU A 541 -24.44 22.78 9.00
N LEU A 542 -24.50 22.42 7.74
CA LEU A 542 -25.56 21.60 7.18
C LEU A 542 -25.29 20.12 7.48
N VAL A 543 -26.30 19.44 8.02
CA VAL A 543 -26.21 18.04 8.43
C VAL A 543 -27.32 17.24 7.75
N GLY A 544 -26.95 16.18 7.04
CA GLY A 544 -27.84 15.28 6.34
C GLY A 544 -28.52 14.26 7.26
N VAL A 545 -28.96 13.16 6.66
CA VAL A 545 -29.47 12.00 7.40
C VAL A 545 -28.40 11.35 8.27
N ASN A 546 -28.81 10.67 9.34
CA ASN A 546 -27.91 9.97 10.27
C ASN A 546 -26.79 10.83 10.87
N ASP A 547 -27.04 12.14 10.97
CA ASP A 547 -26.10 13.17 11.42
C ASP A 547 -24.86 13.32 10.53
N GLU A 548 -24.94 13.01 9.23
CA GLU A 548 -23.81 13.18 8.31
C GLU A 548 -23.52 14.67 8.04
N VAL A 549 -22.28 15.08 8.25
CA VAL A 549 -21.79 16.43 7.95
C VAL A 549 -21.71 16.62 6.43
N LEU A 550 -22.28 17.71 5.94
CA LEU A 550 -22.32 18.04 4.51
C LEU A 550 -21.38 19.20 4.18
N GLU A 551 -21.87 20.43 4.28
CA GLU A 551 -21.12 21.65 4.04
C GLU A 551 -21.67 22.75 4.96
N THR A 552 -21.10 23.95 4.93
CA THR A 552 -21.74 25.08 5.61
C THR A 552 -22.79 25.71 4.70
N ASP A 553 -23.59 26.63 5.22
CA ASP A 553 -24.51 27.40 4.40
C ASP A 553 -23.81 28.06 3.19
N ARG A 554 -22.52 28.43 3.27
CA ARG A 554 -21.86 29.25 2.23
C ARG A 554 -20.49 28.75 1.74
N ALA A 555 -20.02 27.61 2.22
CA ALA A 555 -18.65 27.15 2.05
C ALA A 555 -18.53 25.64 2.26
N SER A 556 -17.55 25.02 1.61
CA SER A 556 -17.18 23.64 1.89
C SER A 556 -16.58 23.52 3.29
N PHE A 557 -16.90 22.45 4.01
CA PHE A 557 -16.47 22.23 5.39
C PHE A 557 -15.32 21.23 5.46
N PHE A 558 -14.33 21.53 6.30
CA PHE A 558 -13.19 20.67 6.58
C PHE A 558 -13.01 20.53 8.09
N ALA A 559 -12.65 19.33 8.53
CA ALA A 559 -12.26 19.03 9.90
C ALA A 559 -10.88 18.36 9.92
N VAL A 560 -10.08 18.64 10.93
CA VAL A 560 -8.74 18.09 11.10
C VAL A 560 -8.77 17.10 12.26
N PHE A 561 -8.32 15.88 11.99
CA PHE A 561 -8.14 14.82 12.96
C PHE A 561 -6.66 14.46 13.03
N ASP A 562 -6.29 13.61 13.98
CA ASP A 562 -4.90 13.14 14.10
C ASP A 562 -4.39 12.50 12.81
N ASP A 563 -5.24 11.84 12.03
CA ASP A 563 -4.88 11.16 10.78
C ASP A 563 -4.95 12.06 9.51
N GLY A 564 -5.21 13.37 9.67
CA GLY A 564 -5.12 14.36 8.60
C GLY A 564 -6.36 15.26 8.45
N VAL A 565 -6.50 15.84 7.26
CA VAL A 565 -7.61 16.73 6.89
C VAL A 565 -8.74 15.91 6.26
N HIS A 566 -9.98 16.16 6.67
CA HIS A 566 -11.15 15.45 6.16
C HIS A 566 -12.20 16.42 5.65
N THR A 567 -12.84 16.06 4.54
CA THR A 567 -13.98 16.78 3.96
C THR A 567 -15.04 15.76 3.51
N PRO A 568 -16.33 16.11 3.54
CA PRO A 568 -17.36 15.23 3.02
C PRO A 568 -17.19 14.95 1.51
N PRO A 569 -17.58 13.77 1.01
CA PRO A 569 -17.39 13.36 -0.37
C PRO A 569 -18.39 14.05 -1.30
N LEU A 570 -18.03 14.17 -2.58
CA LEU A 570 -18.96 14.65 -3.62
C LEU A 570 -19.93 13.52 -4.03
N ASP A 571 -20.91 13.24 -3.17
CA ASP A 571 -21.93 12.20 -3.40
C ASP A 571 -23.24 12.74 -3.99
N GLY A 572 -23.23 14.00 -4.44
CA GLY A 572 -24.39 14.68 -5.01
C GLY A 572 -25.16 15.56 -4.02
N ARG A 573 -24.89 15.50 -2.70
CA ARG A 573 -25.58 16.31 -1.67
C ARG A 573 -24.93 17.65 -1.36
N ILE A 574 -23.68 17.85 -1.77
CA ILE A 574 -22.90 19.07 -1.53
C ILE A 574 -22.39 19.69 -2.84
N LEU A 575 -22.07 20.98 -2.78
CA LEU A 575 -21.57 21.70 -3.94
C LEU A 575 -20.09 21.34 -4.22
N PRO A 576 -19.71 20.98 -5.48
CA PRO A 576 -18.31 21.00 -5.91
C PRO A 576 -17.77 22.45 -5.96
N GLY A 577 -17.31 22.94 -4.81
CA GLY A 577 -16.79 24.29 -4.63
C GLY A 577 -15.47 24.54 -5.39
N THR A 578 -15.36 25.63 -6.15
CA THR A 578 -14.12 25.97 -6.89
C THR A 578 -12.90 26.17 -5.98
N ALA A 579 -13.11 26.68 -4.77
CA ALA A 579 -12.06 26.83 -3.76
C ALA A 579 -11.73 25.53 -3.00
N ARG A 580 -12.63 24.54 -3.01
CA ARG A 580 -12.45 23.25 -2.32
C ARG A 580 -11.25 22.51 -2.90
N GLU A 581 -11.20 22.38 -4.22
CA GLU A 581 -10.12 21.66 -4.92
C GLU A 581 -8.75 22.31 -4.67
N THR A 582 -8.69 23.64 -4.65
CA THR A 582 -7.45 24.36 -4.36
C THR A 582 -6.91 24.09 -2.97
N VAL A 583 -7.79 23.99 -1.98
CA VAL A 583 -7.37 23.68 -0.62
C VAL A 583 -6.96 22.21 -0.53
N ILE A 584 -7.67 21.31 -1.20
CA ILE A 584 -7.26 19.90 -1.30
C ILE A 584 -5.84 19.80 -1.88
N ASP A 585 -5.56 20.52 -2.97
CA ASP A 585 -4.23 20.55 -3.58
C ASP A 585 -3.19 21.22 -2.68
N ALA A 586 -3.54 22.28 -1.96
CA ALA A 586 -2.64 22.95 -1.01
C ALA A 586 -2.26 22.06 0.18
N VAL A 587 -3.20 21.24 0.65
CA VAL A 587 -2.97 20.21 1.68
C VAL A 587 -2.02 19.13 1.14
N ARG A 588 -2.29 18.61 -0.07
CA ARG A 588 -1.43 17.62 -0.75
C ARG A 588 0.00 18.12 -0.98
N ARG A 589 0.18 19.36 -1.47
CA ARG A 589 1.52 19.95 -1.71
C ARG A 589 2.35 20.12 -0.44
N ARG A 590 1.69 20.28 0.72
CA ARG A 590 2.35 20.32 2.04
C ARG A 590 2.66 18.92 2.59
N GLY A 591 2.35 17.85 1.85
CA GLY A 591 2.52 16.48 2.32
C GLY A 591 1.56 16.08 3.44
N LEU A 592 0.48 16.84 3.67
CA LEU A 592 -0.51 16.52 4.68
C LEU A 592 -1.55 15.52 4.13
N PRO A 593 -2.02 14.54 4.91
CA PRO A 593 -3.02 13.59 4.45
C PRO A 593 -4.35 14.28 4.28
N ILE A 594 -5.08 13.92 3.22
CA ILE A 594 -6.44 14.40 2.99
C ILE A 594 -7.37 13.27 2.58
N ARG A 595 -8.56 13.22 3.19
CA ARG A 595 -9.56 12.19 2.90
C ARG A 595 -10.92 12.81 2.60
N GLU A 596 -11.53 12.31 1.54
CA GLU A 596 -12.91 12.61 1.18
C GLU A 596 -13.79 11.46 1.70
N ARG A 597 -14.38 11.63 2.88
CA ARG A 597 -15.17 10.58 3.54
C ARG A 597 -16.41 11.13 4.23
N PRO A 598 -17.49 10.35 4.37
CA PRO A 598 -18.59 10.71 5.26
C PRO A 598 -18.05 10.93 6.69
N MET A 599 -18.52 11.99 7.33
CA MET A 599 -18.23 12.30 8.73
C MET A 599 -19.54 12.48 9.45
N ARG A 600 -19.70 11.93 10.65
CA ARG A 600 -20.88 12.17 11.48
C ARG A 600 -20.64 13.30 12.47
N LEU A 601 -21.69 14.02 12.81
CA LEU A 601 -21.66 15.17 13.72
C LEU A 601 -20.98 14.84 15.06
N PRO A 602 -21.23 13.69 15.72
CA PRO A 602 -20.53 13.35 16.98
C PRO A 602 -19.02 13.16 16.82
N GLU A 603 -18.53 12.79 15.64
CA GLU A 603 -17.09 12.61 15.39
C GLU A 603 -16.34 13.94 15.49
N LEU A 604 -16.99 15.08 15.20
CA LEU A 604 -16.35 16.39 15.24
C LEU A 604 -15.83 16.76 16.64
N GLY A 605 -16.33 16.12 17.71
CA GLY A 605 -15.78 16.28 19.05
C GLY A 605 -14.33 15.77 19.21
N GLN A 606 -13.87 14.91 18.29
CA GLN A 606 -12.50 14.37 18.27
C GLN A 606 -11.59 15.17 17.32
N ALA A 607 -12.15 16.06 16.50
CA ALA A 607 -11.35 16.92 15.63
C ALA A 607 -10.57 17.95 16.46
N SER A 608 -9.33 18.23 16.07
CA SER A 608 -8.45 19.19 16.74
C SER A 608 -8.73 20.64 16.29
N GLU A 609 -9.24 20.81 15.07
CA GLU A 609 -9.69 22.07 14.52
C GLU A 609 -10.64 21.83 13.33
N ALA A 610 -11.35 22.89 12.92
CA ALA A 610 -12.15 22.89 11.71
C ALA A 610 -12.01 24.22 10.97
N PHE A 611 -12.21 24.21 9.66
CA PHE A 611 -12.22 25.40 8.84
C PHE A 611 -13.18 25.24 7.67
N ALA A 612 -13.62 26.36 7.11
CA ALA A 612 -14.50 26.39 5.97
C ALA A 612 -13.86 27.14 4.81
N VAL A 613 -14.18 26.74 3.58
CA VAL A 613 -13.51 27.21 2.38
C VAL A 613 -14.51 27.73 1.35
N ASN A 614 -14.31 28.97 0.89
CA ASN A 614 -15.05 29.49 -0.26
C ASN A 614 -14.19 30.41 -1.14
N ALA A 615 -14.71 30.73 -2.32
CA ALA A 615 -14.03 31.55 -3.31
C ALA A 615 -13.86 33.03 -2.91
N LEU A 616 -14.57 33.51 -1.89
CA LEU A 616 -14.52 34.91 -1.46
C LEU A 616 -13.47 35.17 -0.38
N ARG A 617 -13.27 34.21 0.52
CA ARG A 617 -12.46 34.36 1.73
C ARG A 617 -11.31 33.37 1.83
N GLY A 618 -11.23 32.41 0.90
CA GLY A 618 -10.31 31.29 1.03
C GLY A 618 -10.66 30.46 2.26
N ILE A 619 -9.65 30.19 3.09
CA ILE A 619 -9.78 29.41 4.34
C ILE A 619 -10.19 30.32 5.49
N VAL A 620 -11.33 30.03 6.11
CA VAL A 620 -11.83 30.71 7.31
C VAL A 620 -11.89 29.71 8.47
N PRO A 621 -11.17 29.93 9.59
CA PRO A 621 -11.26 29.07 10.76
C PRO A 621 -12.68 28.95 11.31
N VAL A 622 -13.07 27.79 11.82
CA VAL A 622 -14.32 27.59 12.56
C VAL A 622 -13.99 27.49 14.05
N SER A 623 -14.51 28.42 14.85
CA SER A 623 -14.26 28.47 16.29
C SER A 623 -15.16 27.56 17.11
N SER A 624 -16.37 27.27 16.62
CA SER A 624 -17.32 26.41 17.32
C SER A 624 -18.43 25.90 16.42
N ILE A 625 -18.98 24.74 16.79
CA ILE A 625 -20.28 24.26 16.33
C ILE A 625 -21.19 24.17 17.57
N GLY A 626 -22.29 24.92 17.54
CA GLY A 626 -23.26 25.00 18.63
C GLY A 626 -23.70 23.61 19.13
N GLY A 627 -23.53 23.35 20.42
CA GLY A 627 -23.91 22.08 21.05
C GLY A 627 -23.00 20.89 20.75
N VAL A 628 -21.94 21.04 19.95
CA VAL A 628 -21.04 19.95 19.56
C VAL A 628 -19.64 20.14 20.13
N THR A 629 -18.93 21.21 19.74
CA THR A 629 -17.52 21.40 20.11
C THR A 629 -17.04 22.84 19.90
N ARG A 630 -15.89 23.18 20.51
CA ARG A 630 -15.19 24.46 20.38
C ARG A 630 -13.70 24.22 20.17
N TRP A 631 -13.10 24.97 19.25
CA TRP A 631 -11.69 24.82 18.89
C TRP A 631 -10.87 26.09 19.15
N PRO A 632 -9.55 25.94 19.39
CA PRO A 632 -8.64 27.07 19.28
C PRO A 632 -8.58 27.56 17.83
N VAL A 633 -8.53 28.88 17.63
CA VAL A 633 -8.50 29.49 16.30
C VAL A 633 -7.37 30.52 16.14
N PRO A 634 -6.66 30.55 15.00
CA PRO A 634 -6.57 29.45 14.04
C PRO A 634 -5.80 28.26 14.66
N GLY A 635 -6.25 27.04 14.40
CA GLY A 635 -5.48 25.86 14.75
C GLY A 635 -4.23 25.69 13.87
N PRO A 636 -3.32 24.77 14.22
CA PRO A 636 -2.01 24.66 13.60
C PRO A 636 -2.05 24.34 12.10
N VAL A 637 -2.90 23.43 11.65
CA VAL A 637 -3.08 23.10 10.22
C VAL A 637 -3.69 24.29 9.49
N THR A 638 -4.73 24.91 10.06
CA THR A 638 -5.35 26.10 9.43
C THR A 638 -4.33 27.22 9.26
N ARG A 639 -3.44 27.43 10.23
CA ARG A 639 -2.34 28.41 10.13
C ARG A 639 -1.34 28.02 9.03
N CYS A 640 -0.87 26.77 9.04
CA CYS A 640 0.04 26.22 8.03
C CYS A 640 -0.49 26.36 6.59
N LEU A 641 -1.79 26.17 6.39
CA LEU A 641 -2.44 26.33 5.08
C LEU A 641 -2.59 27.80 4.63
N ARG A 642 -2.57 28.74 5.57
CA ARG A 642 -2.68 30.19 5.29
C ARG A 642 -1.32 30.86 5.07
N GLU A 643 -0.25 30.26 5.57
CA GLU A 643 1.12 30.74 5.38
C GLU A 643 1.68 30.28 4.01
N PRO A 644 2.71 30.98 3.47
CA PRO A 644 3.42 30.53 2.28
C PRO A 644 3.92 29.08 2.42
N GLU A 645 4.02 28.37 1.29
CA GLU A 645 4.56 27.01 1.31
C GLU A 645 6.01 27.03 1.83
N PRO A 646 6.36 26.18 2.81
CA PRO A 646 7.71 26.14 3.34
C PRO A 646 8.69 25.69 2.25
N GLU A 647 9.88 26.30 2.23
CA GLU A 647 10.95 25.85 1.34
C GLU A 647 11.37 24.39 1.68
N PRO A 648 11.78 23.59 0.69
CA PRO A 648 12.28 22.25 0.94
C PRO A 648 13.43 22.26 1.95
N VAL A 649 13.34 21.41 2.99
CA VAL A 649 14.40 21.31 4.00
C VAL A 649 15.66 20.73 3.34
N PRO A 650 16.81 21.44 3.33
CA PRO A 650 18.01 20.96 2.67
C PRO A 650 18.60 19.75 3.42
N VAL A 651 18.66 18.61 2.72
CA VAL A 651 19.29 17.39 3.21
C VAL A 651 20.69 17.29 2.63
N GLY A 652 21.70 17.51 3.48
CA GLY A 652 23.12 17.44 3.11
C GLY A 652 23.77 16.18 3.65
N ARG A 653 24.75 15.63 2.93
CA ARG A 653 25.53 14.46 3.36
C ARG A 653 26.36 14.75 4.61
N VAL A 654 26.63 13.69 5.37
CA VAL A 654 27.51 13.65 6.54
C VAL A 654 28.80 12.89 6.20
N GLU A 655 29.90 13.24 6.86
CA GLU A 655 31.21 12.59 6.68
C GLU A 655 31.71 11.98 7.99
N GLY A 656 32.43 10.86 7.92
CA GLY A 656 33.08 10.23 9.07
C GLY A 656 32.12 9.58 10.09
N VAL A 657 30.83 9.48 9.77
CA VAL A 657 29.81 8.87 10.63
C VAL A 657 29.86 7.35 10.51
N ARG A 658 30.22 6.69 11.61
CA ARG A 658 30.10 5.23 11.79
C ARG A 658 28.93 4.94 12.72
N LEU A 659 27.87 4.36 12.17
CA LEU A 659 26.58 4.16 12.83
C LEU A 659 26.42 2.69 13.25
N LEU A 660 26.20 2.45 14.54
CA LEU A 660 25.71 1.16 15.02
C LEU A 660 24.19 1.16 15.00
N VAL A 661 23.59 0.19 14.33
CA VAL A 661 22.13 -0.04 14.33
C VAL A 661 21.84 -1.33 15.08
N VAL A 662 21.07 -1.25 16.16
CA VAL A 662 20.53 -2.44 16.84
C VAL A 662 19.15 -2.73 16.25
N ASP A 663 19.08 -3.82 15.50
CA ASP A 663 17.89 -4.34 14.84
C ASP A 663 17.06 -5.16 15.83
N ASN A 664 15.90 -4.63 16.24
CA ASN A 664 14.92 -5.32 17.08
C ASN A 664 14.00 -6.27 16.29
N GLU A 665 14.49 -6.83 15.18
CA GLU A 665 13.80 -7.81 14.32
C GLU A 665 12.57 -7.24 13.60
N ASP A 666 12.67 -5.98 13.17
CA ASP A 666 11.62 -5.28 12.45
C ASP A 666 11.71 -5.44 10.93
N SER A 667 10.58 -5.21 10.27
CA SER A 667 10.46 -5.26 8.82
C SER A 667 10.77 -3.96 8.10
N PHE A 668 11.23 -2.90 8.78
CA PHE A 668 11.54 -1.60 8.19
C PHE A 668 12.98 -1.11 8.48
N VAL A 669 13.79 -1.86 9.24
CA VAL A 669 15.14 -1.45 9.65
C VAL A 669 16.05 -1.07 8.47
N PHE A 670 16.00 -1.81 7.37
CA PHE A 670 16.85 -1.52 6.22
C PHE A 670 16.41 -0.28 5.45
N ASN A 671 15.18 0.20 5.63
CA ASN A 671 14.80 1.52 5.12
C ASN A 671 15.55 2.63 5.87
N LEU A 672 15.65 2.55 7.21
CA LEU A 672 16.48 3.46 8.03
C LEU A 672 17.96 3.37 7.63
N VAL A 673 18.47 2.15 7.45
CA VAL A 673 19.89 1.92 7.09
C VAL A 673 20.19 2.49 5.71
N GLN A 674 19.29 2.33 4.72
CA GLN A 674 19.47 2.90 3.39
C GLN A 674 19.48 4.43 3.44
N TYR A 675 18.56 5.05 4.19
CA TYR A 675 18.57 6.50 4.39
C TYR A 675 19.86 6.99 5.05
N ALA A 676 20.35 6.28 6.08
CA ALA A 676 21.62 6.62 6.71
C ALA A 676 22.80 6.54 5.73
N ARG A 677 22.84 5.49 4.89
CA ARG A 677 23.89 5.29 3.88
C ARG A 677 23.82 6.31 2.75
N GLU A 678 22.61 6.70 2.32
CA GLU A 678 22.38 7.78 1.35
C GLU A 678 22.95 9.12 1.82
N LEU A 679 22.80 9.37 3.13
CA LEU A 679 23.36 10.53 3.81
C LEU A 679 24.88 10.42 4.00
N GLY A 680 25.51 9.27 3.77
CA GLY A 680 26.97 9.08 3.85
C GLY A 680 27.46 8.36 5.11
N ALA A 681 26.57 7.84 5.96
CA ALA A 681 26.97 7.05 7.12
C ALA A 681 27.40 5.63 6.75
N GLU A 682 28.45 5.14 7.42
CA GLU A 682 28.85 3.74 7.42
C GLU A 682 28.05 3.00 8.49
N ALA A 683 27.00 2.29 8.09
CA ALA A 683 26.08 1.61 9.00
C ALA A 683 26.42 0.12 9.18
N THR A 684 26.65 -0.28 10.43
CA THR A 684 26.75 -1.68 10.88
C THR A 684 25.47 -2.08 11.62
N VAL A 685 24.81 -3.15 11.16
CA VAL A 685 23.56 -3.65 11.75
C VAL A 685 23.85 -4.90 12.57
N VAL A 686 23.38 -4.93 13.82
CA VAL A 686 23.44 -6.10 14.70
C VAL A 686 22.04 -6.42 15.21
N ARG A 687 21.65 -7.70 15.19
CA ARG A 687 20.35 -8.12 15.75
C ARG A 687 20.37 -7.99 17.27
N SER A 688 19.23 -7.63 17.85
CA SER A 688 19.02 -7.52 19.29
C SER A 688 19.22 -8.85 20.03
N THR A 689 19.13 -9.98 19.32
CA THR A 689 19.39 -11.33 19.83
C THR A 689 20.87 -11.73 19.79
N ALA A 690 21.73 -10.94 19.15
CA ALA A 690 23.17 -11.18 19.11
C ALA A 690 23.91 -10.37 20.21
N PRO A 691 25.13 -10.77 20.63
CA PRO A 691 25.95 -9.99 21.54
C PRO A 691 26.28 -8.59 20.98
N LEU A 692 26.25 -7.58 21.85
CA LEU A 692 26.62 -6.20 21.49
C LEU A 692 28.12 -6.12 21.14
N PRO A 693 28.50 -5.50 19.99
CA PRO A 693 29.90 -5.27 19.66
C PRO A 693 30.54 -4.18 20.52
N GLU A 694 31.86 -4.05 20.45
CA GLU A 694 32.57 -2.95 21.11
C GLU A 694 32.16 -1.57 20.55
N ILE A 695 31.72 -0.67 21.43
CA ILE A 695 31.16 0.63 21.02
C ILE A 695 32.21 1.63 20.51
N SER A 696 33.50 1.42 20.85
CA SER A 696 34.61 2.34 20.57
C SER A 696 34.81 2.63 19.08
N GLY A 697 34.38 1.70 18.21
CA GLY A 697 34.41 1.85 16.77
C GLY A 697 33.31 2.75 16.20
N PHE A 698 32.33 3.17 16.99
CA PHE A 698 31.14 3.88 16.51
C PHE A 698 31.07 5.32 16.98
N THR A 699 30.29 6.12 16.24
CA THR A 699 30.06 7.55 16.51
C THR A 699 28.62 7.82 16.93
N HIS A 700 27.69 6.95 16.56
CA HIS A 700 26.25 7.10 16.75
C HIS A 700 25.63 5.72 17.02
N LEU A 701 24.54 5.70 17.79
CA LEU A 701 23.70 4.53 18.02
C LEU A 701 22.27 4.80 17.53
N LEU A 702 21.74 3.91 16.70
CA LEU A 702 20.33 3.87 16.32
C LEU A 702 19.69 2.59 16.85
N LEU A 703 18.60 2.72 17.62
CA LEU A 703 17.74 1.61 17.96
C LEU A 703 16.57 1.56 16.99
N SER A 704 16.45 0.46 16.26
CA SER A 704 15.37 0.31 15.28
C SER A 704 14.00 0.11 15.94
N PRO A 705 12.92 0.21 15.15
CA PRO A 705 11.62 -0.37 15.51
C PRO A 705 11.73 -1.88 15.76
N GLY A 706 10.65 -2.48 16.24
CA GLY A 706 10.53 -3.93 16.48
C GLY A 706 9.17 -4.30 17.06
N PRO A 707 8.82 -5.60 17.04
CA PRO A 707 7.64 -6.10 17.71
C PRO A 707 7.83 -6.19 19.23
N GLY A 708 6.71 -6.31 19.94
CA GLY A 708 6.69 -6.63 21.37
C GLY A 708 6.98 -5.44 22.28
N ALA A 709 7.25 -5.74 23.54
CA ALA A 709 7.48 -4.73 24.58
C ALA A 709 8.98 -4.41 24.75
N PRO A 710 9.34 -3.21 25.23
CA PRO A 710 10.75 -2.85 25.48
C PRO A 710 11.53 -3.83 26.36
N SER A 711 10.86 -4.51 27.30
CA SER A 711 11.45 -5.54 28.16
C SER A 711 12.00 -6.75 27.38
N GLU A 712 11.52 -6.97 26.16
CA GLU A 712 11.92 -8.07 25.28
C GLU A 712 13.11 -7.69 24.39
N ALA A 713 13.37 -6.38 24.20
CA ALA A 713 14.49 -5.83 23.45
C ALA A 713 15.80 -5.82 24.27
N ARG A 714 16.24 -7.00 24.73
CA ARG A 714 17.27 -7.18 25.78
C ARG A 714 18.58 -6.42 25.51
N THR A 715 19.08 -6.47 24.28
CA THR A 715 20.36 -5.83 23.93
C THR A 715 20.21 -4.32 23.70
N SER A 716 19.03 -3.83 23.36
CA SER A 716 18.80 -2.40 23.08
C SER A 716 19.01 -1.53 24.31
N ARG A 717 18.55 -1.96 25.49
CA ARG A 717 18.80 -1.24 26.74
C ARG A 717 20.29 -1.17 27.08
N ALA A 718 20.99 -2.30 26.99
CA ALA A 718 22.44 -2.35 27.23
C ALA A 718 23.21 -1.47 26.22
N ALA A 719 22.77 -1.42 24.96
CA ALA A 719 23.34 -0.54 23.96
C ALA A 719 23.20 0.94 24.34
N VAL A 720 22.02 1.36 24.82
CA VAL A 720 21.81 2.74 25.31
C VAL A 720 22.73 3.05 26.49
N GLU A 721 22.80 2.16 27.49
CA GLU A 721 23.66 2.34 28.66
C GLU A 721 25.13 2.56 28.27
N VAL A 722 25.66 1.73 27.37
CA VAL A 722 27.05 1.81 26.93
C VAL A 722 27.29 3.04 26.03
N ALA A 723 26.36 3.37 25.13
CA ALA A 723 26.46 4.54 24.26
C ALA A 723 26.42 5.85 25.05
N VAL A 724 25.54 5.95 26.05
CA VAL A 724 25.45 7.09 26.96
C VAL A 724 26.73 7.26 27.77
N ALA A 725 27.28 6.17 28.32
CA ALA A 725 28.56 6.20 29.04
C ALA A 725 29.74 6.66 28.13
N ALA A 726 29.64 6.39 26.83
CA ALA A 726 30.60 6.83 25.82
C ALA A 726 30.33 8.25 25.27
N GLY A 727 29.19 8.87 25.61
CA GLY A 727 28.79 10.19 25.14
C GLY A 727 28.32 10.22 23.68
N LEU A 728 27.96 9.06 23.10
CA LEU A 728 27.47 8.97 21.72
C LEU A 728 26.03 9.50 21.61
N PRO A 729 25.68 10.20 20.52
CA PRO A 729 24.29 10.47 20.18
C PRO A 729 23.51 9.15 19.98
N VAL A 730 22.32 9.08 20.58
CA VAL A 730 21.41 7.94 20.50
C VAL A 730 20.07 8.38 19.94
N LEU A 731 19.59 7.70 18.89
CA LEU A 731 18.23 7.84 18.37
C LEU A 731 17.49 6.51 18.49
N GLY A 732 16.31 6.51 19.11
CA GLY A 732 15.39 5.38 19.09
C GLY A 732 14.18 5.64 18.20
N VAL A 733 13.78 4.65 17.40
CA VAL A 733 12.60 4.72 16.54
C VAL A 733 11.57 3.67 16.98
N CYS A 734 10.31 4.07 17.17
CA CYS A 734 9.20 3.21 17.59
C CYS A 734 9.53 2.37 18.85
N LEU A 735 9.76 1.06 18.75
CA LEU A 735 10.22 0.25 19.90
C LEU A 735 11.52 0.80 20.50
N GLY A 736 12.46 1.28 19.68
CA GLY A 736 13.66 1.96 20.16
C GLY A 736 13.35 3.22 20.97
N HIS A 737 12.34 4.00 20.57
CA HIS A 737 11.84 5.14 21.36
C HIS A 737 11.24 4.70 22.69
N GLN A 738 10.50 3.58 22.69
CA GLN A 738 9.89 3.03 23.89
C GLN A 738 10.94 2.49 24.88
N VAL A 739 11.99 1.82 24.38
CA VAL A 739 13.16 1.40 25.18
C VAL A 739 13.83 2.61 25.82
N ILE A 740 14.02 3.69 25.07
CA ILE A 740 14.56 4.93 25.63
C ILE A 740 13.62 5.52 26.68
N GLY A 741 12.30 5.54 26.42
CA GLY A 741 11.30 6.01 27.36
C GLY A 741 11.39 5.31 28.72
N GLU A 742 11.49 3.98 28.72
CA GLU A 742 11.67 3.21 29.96
C GLU A 742 13.05 3.39 30.59
N PHE A 743 14.11 3.44 29.77
CA PHE A 743 15.48 3.69 30.25
C PHE A 743 15.57 5.01 31.03
N LEU A 744 14.84 6.03 30.58
CA LEU A 744 14.77 7.33 31.21
C LEU A 744 13.73 7.41 32.35
N GLY A 745 13.07 6.31 32.72
CA GLY A 745 12.15 6.25 33.87
C GLY A 745 10.67 6.48 33.54
N GLY A 746 10.29 6.54 32.26
CA GLY A 746 8.91 6.51 31.81
C GLY A 746 8.26 5.11 31.90
N ARG A 747 6.99 5.02 31.50
CA ARG A 747 6.23 3.76 31.43
C ARG A 747 5.62 3.58 30.05
N VAL A 748 5.68 2.35 29.54
CA VAL A 748 5.05 1.98 28.26
C VAL A 748 3.71 1.31 28.51
N ARG A 749 2.69 1.73 27.76
CA ARG A 749 1.30 1.28 27.92
C ARG A 749 0.65 1.07 26.56
N ARG A 750 -0.43 0.29 26.55
CA ARG A 750 -1.26 0.12 25.36
C ARG A 750 -1.99 1.40 25.00
N ALA A 751 -2.07 1.67 23.70
CA ALA A 751 -2.86 2.71 23.07
C ALA A 751 -3.67 2.09 21.93
N GLU A 752 -4.50 2.91 21.28
CA GLU A 752 -5.20 2.51 20.06
C GLU A 752 -4.18 2.13 18.97
N PRO A 753 -4.26 0.90 18.41
CA PRO A 753 -3.36 0.45 17.35
C PRO A 753 -3.54 1.26 16.08
N VAL A 754 -2.44 1.85 15.60
CA VAL A 754 -2.43 2.54 14.31
C VAL A 754 -1.23 2.04 13.52
N HIS A 755 -1.52 1.35 12.41
CA HIS A 755 -0.54 0.72 11.52
C HIS A 755 -0.78 1.14 10.06
N GLY A 756 0.25 1.60 9.37
CA GLY A 756 0.15 2.00 7.96
C GLY A 756 -0.70 3.24 7.72
N HIS A 757 -0.93 4.06 8.74
CA HIS A 757 -1.67 5.31 8.62
C HIS A 757 -0.76 6.49 8.91
N PRO A 758 -0.91 7.60 8.17
CA PRO A 758 -0.24 8.84 8.50
C PRO A 758 -0.93 9.48 9.71
N THR A 759 -0.15 10.19 10.52
CA THR A 759 -0.64 11.00 11.64
C THR A 759 0.10 12.32 11.68
N LEU A 760 -0.61 13.39 12.05
CA LEU A 760 -0.08 14.72 12.21
C LEU A 760 0.76 14.81 13.49
N VAL A 761 2.03 15.17 13.33
CA VAL A 761 2.99 15.37 14.41
C VAL A 761 3.21 16.87 14.62
N HIS A 762 2.90 17.34 15.83
CA HIS A 762 3.08 18.72 16.28
C HIS A 762 4.33 18.83 17.14
N HIS A 763 5.15 19.87 16.94
CA HIS A 763 6.41 20.07 17.67
C HIS A 763 6.87 21.53 17.66
N GLU A 764 7.84 21.85 18.52
CA GLU A 764 8.45 23.19 18.62
C GLU A 764 9.85 23.27 17.99
N GLY A 765 10.32 22.18 17.35
CA GLY A 765 11.58 22.17 16.60
C GLY A 765 12.80 21.82 17.47
N ALA A 766 12.58 21.07 18.55
CA ALA A 766 13.66 20.60 19.42
C ALA A 766 14.37 19.37 18.84
N GLY A 767 15.70 19.31 19.03
CA GLY A 767 16.50 18.12 18.73
C GLY A 767 16.47 17.71 17.26
N VAL A 768 16.19 16.43 16.99
CA VAL A 768 16.09 15.88 15.63
C VAL A 768 14.95 16.49 14.79
N LEU A 769 14.04 17.26 15.39
CA LEU A 769 12.94 17.94 14.71
C LEU A 769 13.28 19.40 14.33
N ALA A 770 14.49 19.87 14.64
CA ALA A 770 14.91 21.22 14.35
C ALA A 770 14.86 21.53 12.84
N GLY A 771 14.18 22.63 12.50
CA GLY A 771 14.01 23.08 11.11
C GLY A 771 12.96 22.32 10.29
N LEU A 772 12.25 21.36 10.88
CA LEU A 772 11.13 20.68 10.23
C LEU A 772 9.84 21.52 10.34
N PRO A 773 8.92 21.46 9.36
CA PRO A 773 7.63 22.15 9.44
C PRO A 773 6.71 21.50 10.48
N THR A 774 5.80 22.28 11.05
CA THR A 774 4.79 21.77 12.00
C THR A 774 3.37 22.26 11.65
N PRO A 775 2.36 21.36 11.69
CA PRO A 775 2.51 19.91 11.78
C PRO A 775 3.08 19.30 10.49
N PHE A 776 3.60 18.08 10.58
CA PHE A 776 3.95 17.26 9.42
C PHE A 776 3.33 15.86 9.53
N ALA A 777 3.21 15.16 8.41
CA ALA A 777 2.70 13.79 8.36
C ALA A 777 3.80 12.78 8.69
N ALA A 778 3.54 11.87 9.63
CA ALA A 778 4.42 10.77 9.96
C ALA A 778 3.67 9.44 10.07
N ALA A 779 4.31 8.36 9.63
CA ALA A 779 3.74 7.02 9.68
C ALA A 779 3.73 6.44 11.10
N ARG A 780 2.60 5.86 11.50
CA ARG A 780 2.48 5.09 12.74
C ARG A 780 2.41 3.60 12.44
N TYR A 781 3.18 2.81 13.21
CA TYR A 781 3.09 1.36 13.29
C TYR A 781 3.23 0.89 14.74
N HIS A 782 2.39 1.40 15.64
CA HIS A 782 2.50 1.07 17.05
C HIS A 782 1.15 0.94 17.76
N SER A 783 1.10 -0.02 18.68
CA SER A 783 0.01 -0.25 19.64
C SER A 783 0.39 0.16 21.07
N LEU A 784 1.64 0.59 21.27
CA LEU A 784 2.20 1.00 22.56
C LEU A 784 2.67 2.46 22.50
N VAL A 785 2.61 3.16 23.64
CA VAL A 785 3.04 4.56 23.79
C VAL A 785 3.75 4.77 25.13
N VAL A 786 4.61 5.80 25.18
CA VAL A 786 5.36 6.20 26.39
C VAL A 786 4.61 7.28 27.17
N GLU A 787 4.51 7.13 28.49
CA GLU A 787 3.91 8.13 29.39
C GLU A 787 4.63 8.23 30.74
N GLY A 788 4.35 9.31 31.48
CA GLY A 788 4.85 9.50 32.84
C GLY A 788 6.36 9.68 32.90
N LEU A 789 6.90 10.45 31.96
CA LEU A 789 8.32 10.79 31.87
C LEU A 789 8.71 11.75 33.02
N PRO A 790 9.94 11.65 33.57
CA PRO A 790 10.43 12.57 34.59
C PRO A 790 10.79 13.95 34.01
N ASP A 791 11.01 14.92 34.90
CA ASP A 791 11.21 16.34 34.56
C ASP A 791 12.47 16.62 33.72
N ASP A 792 13.47 15.74 33.74
CA ASP A 792 14.69 15.86 32.93
C ASP A 792 14.57 15.28 31.51
N VAL A 793 13.37 14.81 31.15
CA VAL A 793 13.00 14.38 29.80
C VAL A 793 11.99 15.34 29.19
N GLU A 794 12.41 16.00 28.12
CA GLU A 794 11.57 16.88 27.33
C GLU A 794 10.74 16.06 26.33
N VAL A 795 9.42 16.29 26.28
CA VAL A 795 8.57 15.79 25.20
C VAL A 795 8.65 16.76 24.03
N THR A 796 9.29 16.33 22.94
CA THR A 796 9.61 17.17 21.79
C THR A 796 8.52 17.18 20.72
N ALA A 797 7.63 16.19 20.69
CA ALA A 797 6.51 16.14 19.76
C ALA A 797 5.30 15.37 20.29
N ARG A 798 4.10 15.73 19.82
CA ARG A 798 2.82 15.08 20.14
C ARG A 798 1.84 15.02 18.97
N THR A 799 0.86 14.13 19.04
CA THR A 799 -0.40 14.25 18.26
C THR A 799 -1.31 15.32 18.88
N ALA A 800 -2.38 15.72 18.19
CA ALA A 800 -3.34 16.67 18.76
C ALA A 800 -4.13 16.04 19.94
N SER A 801 -4.36 14.73 19.91
CA SER A 801 -4.89 13.96 21.06
C SER A 801 -3.93 13.83 22.25
N GLY A 802 -2.67 14.27 22.12
CA GLY A 802 -1.69 14.33 23.20
C GLY A 802 -0.74 13.13 23.31
N ILE A 803 -0.81 12.17 22.39
CA ILE A 803 0.11 11.03 22.33
C ILE A 803 1.54 11.53 22.14
N VAL A 804 2.48 11.03 22.94
CA VAL A 804 3.91 11.38 22.84
C VAL A 804 4.48 10.79 21.53
N MET A 805 4.97 11.66 20.66
CA MET A 805 5.56 11.30 19.37
C MET A 805 7.07 11.51 19.31
N GLY A 806 7.63 12.31 20.23
CA GLY A 806 9.05 12.57 20.33
C GLY A 806 9.46 12.88 21.77
N LEU A 807 10.66 12.45 22.16
CA LEU A 807 11.26 12.77 23.45
C LEU A 807 12.77 13.00 23.32
N ARG A 808 13.33 13.73 24.29
CA ARG A 808 14.76 14.00 24.39
C ARG A 808 15.17 14.13 25.86
N HIS A 809 16.28 13.51 26.24
CA HIS A 809 16.90 13.79 27.53
C HIS A 809 17.66 15.13 27.49
N ALA A 810 17.50 15.97 28.52
CA ALA A 810 18.08 17.31 28.56
C ALA A 810 19.62 17.31 28.39
N ARG A 811 20.31 16.25 28.85
CA ARG A 811 21.79 16.23 28.98
C ARG A 811 22.53 15.06 28.29
N LEU A 812 21.87 13.96 27.94
CA LEU A 812 22.59 12.70 27.62
C LEU A 812 22.79 12.45 26.12
N GLY A 813 22.28 13.33 25.24
CA GLY A 813 22.33 13.08 23.79
C GLY A 813 21.44 11.93 23.34
N VAL A 814 20.38 11.67 24.10
CA VAL A 814 19.43 10.58 23.88
C VAL A 814 18.11 11.18 23.41
N GLU A 815 17.66 10.78 22.24
CA GLU A 815 16.42 11.21 21.61
C GLU A 815 15.64 10.00 21.08
N GLY A 816 14.33 10.12 20.96
CA GLY A 816 13.54 9.06 20.35
C GLY A 816 12.28 9.59 19.70
N VAL A 817 11.85 8.94 18.62
CA VAL A 817 10.61 9.23 17.90
C VAL A 817 9.73 7.99 17.82
N GLN A 818 8.43 8.14 18.11
CA GLN A 818 7.49 7.02 18.12
C GLN A 818 7.02 6.64 16.71
N PHE A 819 7.01 7.60 15.79
CA PHE A 819 6.69 7.38 14.37
C PHE A 819 7.90 6.81 13.61
N HIS A 820 7.67 6.37 12.37
CA HIS A 820 8.68 5.75 11.51
C HIS A 820 9.19 6.75 10.46
N PRO A 821 10.35 7.42 10.67
CA PRO A 821 10.88 8.37 9.70
C PRO A 821 11.24 7.72 8.36
N GLU A 822 11.48 6.41 8.32
CA GLU A 822 11.85 5.67 7.12
C GLU A 822 10.69 5.28 6.21
N SER A 823 9.45 5.38 6.71
CA SER A 823 8.25 5.00 5.95
C SER A 823 7.98 5.97 4.81
N ILE A 824 7.43 5.46 3.71
CA ILE A 824 6.96 6.28 2.58
C ILE A 824 5.88 7.31 2.95
N LEU A 825 5.19 7.12 4.08
CA LEU A 825 4.18 8.08 4.56
C LEU A 825 4.75 9.25 5.36
N THR A 826 6.05 9.24 5.68
CA THR A 826 6.69 10.31 6.47
C THR A 826 7.40 11.32 5.58
N SER A 827 6.93 12.56 5.55
CA SER A 827 7.40 13.59 4.59
C SER A 827 8.82 14.12 4.84
N HIS A 828 9.36 13.98 6.07
CA HIS A 828 10.64 14.60 6.47
C HIS A 828 11.63 13.63 7.11
N GLY A 829 11.52 12.33 6.80
CA GLY A 829 12.36 11.27 7.33
C GLY A 829 13.87 11.50 7.16
N HIS A 830 14.31 11.78 5.93
CA HIS A 830 15.72 12.05 5.62
C HIS A 830 16.26 13.27 6.35
N ALA A 831 15.49 14.34 6.46
CA ALA A 831 15.90 15.57 7.13
C ALA A 831 16.09 15.34 8.64
N LEU A 832 15.17 14.60 9.26
CA LEU A 832 15.27 14.18 10.67
C LEU A 832 16.54 13.34 10.90
N LEU A 833 16.76 12.33 10.05
CA LEU A 833 17.92 11.46 10.19
C LEU A 833 19.23 12.23 9.94
N ALA A 834 19.26 13.15 8.98
CA ALA A 834 20.40 14.04 8.77
C ALA A 834 20.68 14.94 10.00
N GLY A 835 19.62 15.45 10.65
CA GLY A 835 19.74 16.19 11.91
C GLY A 835 20.38 15.37 13.02
N PHE A 836 19.99 14.10 13.15
CA PHE A 836 20.61 13.15 14.07
C PHE A 836 22.08 12.89 13.76
N LEU A 837 22.41 12.56 12.51
CA LEU A 837 23.78 12.18 12.12
C LEU A 837 24.79 13.35 12.14
N ARG A 838 24.31 14.60 12.23
CA ARG A 838 25.15 15.80 12.42
C ARG A 838 25.50 16.06 13.88
N GLN A 839 24.90 15.34 14.83
CA GLN A 839 25.23 15.50 16.24
C GLN A 839 26.66 15.04 16.51
N SER A 840 27.32 15.67 17.49
CA SER A 840 28.70 15.35 17.87
C SER A 840 28.74 14.57 19.18
N ILE A 841 29.78 13.75 19.33
CA ILE A 841 30.08 13.05 20.59
C ILE A 841 30.26 14.09 21.70
N ARG A 842 29.55 13.88 22.82
CA ARG A 842 29.60 14.78 23.98
C ARG A 842 30.88 14.53 24.79
N ALA A 843 31.47 15.60 25.31
CA ALA A 843 32.59 15.49 26.24
C ALA A 843 32.15 14.79 27.52
N LYS A 844 32.98 13.88 28.05
CA LYS A 844 32.75 13.23 29.35
C LYS A 844 32.70 14.32 30.44
N SER A 845 31.56 14.50 31.08
CA SER A 845 31.39 15.39 32.24
C SER A 845 31.94 14.76 33.51
#